data_AF-A0A7W5XJM3-F1
#
_entry.id   AF-A0A7W5XJM3-F1
#
_cell.length_a   1.000
_cell.length_b   1.000
_cell.length_c   1.000
_cell.angle_alpha   90.00
_cell.angle_beta   90.00
_cell.angle_gamma   90.00
#
_symmetry.space_group_name_H-M   'P 1'
#
loop_
_entity.id
_entity.type
_entity.pdbx_description
1 polymer ?
#
loop_
_entity_poly.entity_id
_entity_poly.type
_entity_poly.pdbx_seq_one_letter_code
_entity_poly.pdbx_strand_id
1 'polypeptide(L)'
;MSSAAGAPLHIAAVVLHGGDFTALSQALAAQTRPPDSIIELSAAGYRGPEDLSRSLRSGLLTDHRAAQQTRTTGGAGAAATSLWRTLERQLGQGFAPNYQWLWILPADALPEPEALQRLEDRLFTVKDESTHDQIGIIGAKQVHAEAPHRLVNVGLHSVRSAEILTGTEPWELDQGQYDGEDEVPAVSAHGMLVRARLFGDLGGFDPTLTGDYAAAQFCARAQEAAAGVVVEPSAHIRRTQPERRDLVHRLGGALWLPPQQRKSQIRTRLGAAGVLALPLLWVGQWFTALLRVIALFVCKAPDAALSQLAASTSALLNIRALAHLRRFSRTGRRVAAARAEGPDEAKRRVARGRQRHREGRLSAASLRAQRRRDVTAETVSSPNHRLTAGPEVEDRGVGEPGSGDGEFDQIPARRSEDRLGLFLVLTVLTGISLVGYRELLTAPALGGGAALPVSGSLAEVWHQITSFLVPDSLGERAAADPFALVLLVLSVLSLGHASAVLVWITILAVPLSALTAWWAAGLFSARTFHRIIAALIWGLLPALHTSAGQGRIGAVIAHILLPILVLAAVRAVQARRRAEPAAAHRRVTSLRLAAGWETAAAAALLLAVIAAAAPVLLVPAVITCLVVPLVTGRSGRVLWLVPIPAVAIFVPMLISAWDRGANLVAVLLSEPGLALDAAEAGAPAPVWQQLLGFSRSFDAAAGLPGASFADSAAWLPAVFDESFWSLRLALLIGGPLLLIALIALFAAGRRATVLTCGIIALGTLGYSSLVTKLSASHAAGELVAADPSVLVSVLTLCLIAAALRALEAAPHSGSASHSASGLGSLFVPVASTLLIVAIFVSGVFWAAPRMLAASGISDRTVTAVNTEPVLIAPGSVRSLPATAADQGGGPAATRTLMLASGPDGVTAQVVSGDGHTLDKARTASAAADLPLWASDPAGPLGTSQPAAQELSASSLRLAELIAALVSPGSQHVTSLMQELGIGHVLVTEGSGLAAVTDTAGGLVSVGETSRGALWRAEPVAEELPGGPGVSGTATAWARIVDDQGEMIALLPSSENQVHTDLSTITGPEGEPLTVDPERQYYLEIASERAQGWHAQLNGDPLRTVTAASLDVEPEAVPWMRQYHLPAEALTQDRAELVLGHRSDFQYPVLLVIAGLLVLFALIAVPLPRSWRILEVRP
;
A
#
# COMPACT_ATOMS: atom_id res chain seq x y z
N MET A 1 0.56 69.09 -47.23
CA MET A 1 1.78 68.29 -47.00
C MET A 1 1.38 66.83 -47.10
N SER A 2 1.81 66.19 -48.20
CA SER A 2 1.39 64.85 -48.62
C SER A 2 2.19 63.79 -47.87
N SER A 3 1.51 63.01 -47.03
CA SER A 3 2.06 61.83 -46.37
C SER A 3 2.22 60.72 -47.42
N ALA A 4 3.46 60.28 -47.65
CA ALA A 4 3.77 59.15 -48.51
C ALA A 4 3.01 57.91 -48.02
N ALA A 5 2.06 57.43 -48.82
CA ALA A 5 1.39 56.16 -48.60
C ALA A 5 2.44 55.03 -48.72
N GLY A 6 2.82 54.44 -47.58
CA GLY A 6 3.63 53.22 -47.53
C GLY A 6 2.88 52.09 -48.24
N ALA A 7 3.63 51.24 -48.96
CA ALA A 7 3.06 50.07 -49.64
C ALA A 7 2.27 49.19 -48.66
N PRO A 8 1.10 48.63 -49.05
CA PRO A 8 0.31 47.77 -48.17
C PRO A 8 1.09 46.51 -47.79
N LEU A 9 1.20 46.23 -46.49
CA LEU A 9 1.74 44.99 -45.96
C LEU A 9 0.79 43.84 -46.30
N HIS A 10 1.28 42.84 -47.04
CA HIS A 10 0.52 41.62 -47.31
C HIS A 10 0.63 40.62 -46.15
N ILE A 11 -0.48 40.38 -45.45
CA ILE A 11 -0.60 39.49 -44.28
C ILE A 11 -1.47 38.27 -44.61
N ALA A 12 -0.93 37.07 -44.45
CA ALA A 12 -1.67 35.82 -44.60
C ALA A 12 -2.07 35.24 -43.23
N ALA A 13 -3.36 35.02 -42.99
CA ALA A 13 -3.86 34.33 -41.80
C ALA A 13 -3.76 32.81 -41.98
N VAL A 14 -3.04 32.13 -41.09
CA VAL A 14 -2.85 30.67 -41.10
C VAL A 14 -3.71 30.06 -40.02
N VAL A 15 -4.78 29.39 -40.45
CA VAL A 15 -5.75 28.75 -39.57
C VAL A 15 -5.43 27.27 -39.42
N LEU A 16 -5.35 26.77 -38.19
CA LEU A 16 -5.10 25.37 -37.88
C LEU A 16 -6.27 24.76 -37.10
N HIS A 17 -6.94 23.74 -37.66
CA HIS A 17 -8.06 23.07 -36.97
C HIS A 17 -8.12 21.57 -37.24
N GLY A 18 -8.62 20.81 -36.26
CA GLY A 18 -8.94 19.38 -36.41
C GLY A 18 -10.42 19.04 -36.21
N GLY A 19 -11.26 20.07 -36.04
CA GLY A 19 -12.69 19.96 -35.73
C GLY A 19 -13.44 21.23 -36.12
N ASP A 20 -14.49 21.55 -35.36
CA ASP A 20 -15.36 22.72 -35.61
C ASP A 20 -14.57 24.04 -35.62
N PHE A 21 -14.68 24.76 -36.73
CA PHE A 21 -13.96 26.00 -37.04
C PHE A 21 -14.93 27.20 -37.14
N THR A 22 -16.23 26.99 -36.95
CA THR A 22 -17.28 28.02 -37.16
C THR A 22 -17.07 29.29 -36.34
N ALA A 23 -16.70 29.16 -35.06
CA ALA A 23 -16.48 30.32 -34.20
C ALA A 23 -15.28 31.17 -34.65
N LEU A 24 -14.19 30.51 -35.10
CA LEU A 24 -12.99 31.20 -35.55
C LEU A 24 -13.21 31.84 -36.94
N SER A 25 -13.94 31.19 -37.84
CA SER A 25 -14.29 31.78 -39.13
C SER A 25 -15.16 33.03 -38.97
N GLN A 26 -16.10 33.03 -38.03
CA GLN A 26 -16.89 34.22 -37.68
C GLN A 26 -16.01 35.34 -37.10
N ALA A 27 -15.08 35.01 -36.19
CA ALA A 27 -14.15 35.99 -35.62
C ALA A 27 -13.20 36.61 -36.66
N LEU A 28 -12.80 35.82 -37.66
CA LEU A 28 -12.01 36.30 -38.80
C LEU A 28 -12.81 37.23 -39.72
N ALA A 29 -14.07 36.90 -40.00
CA ALA A 29 -14.96 37.73 -40.80
C ALA A 29 -15.29 39.07 -40.11
N ALA A 30 -15.25 39.11 -38.78
CA ALA A 30 -15.51 40.29 -37.97
C ALA A 30 -14.31 41.24 -37.81
N GLN A 31 -13.16 40.97 -38.45
CA GLN A 31 -11.98 41.83 -38.32
C GLN A 31 -12.17 43.17 -39.05
N THR A 32 -11.82 44.25 -38.37
CA THR A 32 -11.78 45.63 -38.89
C THR A 32 -10.76 45.80 -40.01
N ARG A 33 -9.58 45.18 -39.86
CA ARG A 33 -8.61 44.92 -40.92
C ARG A 33 -8.72 43.45 -41.33
N PRO A 34 -9.31 43.11 -42.50
CA PRO A 34 -9.34 41.72 -42.94
C PRO A 34 -7.93 41.27 -43.37
N PRO A 35 -7.55 40.00 -43.17
CA PRO A 35 -6.30 39.45 -43.70
C PRO A 35 -6.35 39.40 -45.24
N ASP A 36 -5.22 39.61 -45.90
CA ASP A 36 -5.16 39.66 -47.37
C ASP A 36 -5.29 38.27 -48.02
N SER A 37 -4.94 37.23 -47.26
CA SER A 37 -5.22 35.84 -47.61
C SER A 37 -5.48 34.99 -46.37
N ILE A 38 -6.29 33.94 -46.52
CA ILE A 38 -6.57 32.97 -45.46
C ILE A 38 -6.11 31.59 -45.95
N ILE A 39 -5.20 30.98 -45.19
CA ILE A 39 -4.65 29.64 -45.43
C ILE A 39 -5.21 28.72 -44.36
N GLU A 40 -6.16 27.87 -44.75
CA GLU A 40 -6.80 26.89 -43.85
C GLU A 40 -6.07 25.55 -43.91
N LEU A 41 -5.65 25.05 -42.74
CA LEU A 41 -5.00 23.76 -42.56
C LEU A 41 -5.87 22.89 -41.65
N SER A 42 -6.49 21.87 -42.25
CA SER A 42 -7.36 20.94 -41.55
C SER A 42 -6.81 19.51 -41.53
N ALA A 43 -6.77 18.88 -40.35
CA ALA A 43 -6.55 17.44 -40.22
C ALA A 43 -7.16 16.94 -38.90
N ALA A 44 -7.84 15.78 -38.93
CA ALA A 44 -8.47 15.19 -37.75
C ALA A 44 -7.49 14.93 -36.58
N GLY A 45 -6.18 14.89 -36.86
CA GLY A 45 -5.11 14.72 -35.88
C GLY A 45 -4.45 16.02 -35.40
N TYR A 46 -4.86 17.21 -35.88
CA TYR A 46 -4.26 18.46 -35.45
C TYR A 46 -4.61 18.80 -34.00
N ARG A 47 -3.57 19.04 -33.19
CA ARG A 47 -3.64 19.29 -31.74
C ARG A 47 -3.08 20.64 -31.33
N GLY A 48 -2.28 21.29 -32.17
CA GLY A 48 -1.62 22.54 -31.80
C GLY A 48 -0.71 23.12 -32.89
N PRO A 49 -0.06 24.26 -32.60
CA PRO A 49 0.79 24.98 -33.55
C PRO A 49 2.01 24.18 -34.03
N GLU A 50 2.51 23.23 -33.25
CA GLU A 50 3.61 22.34 -33.64
C GLU A 50 3.31 21.51 -34.91
N ASP A 51 2.03 21.31 -35.21
CA ASP A 51 1.58 20.52 -36.36
C ASP A 51 1.69 21.29 -37.68
N LEU A 52 1.70 22.62 -37.63
CA LEU A 52 1.96 23.50 -38.78
C LEU A 52 3.29 23.14 -39.47
N SER A 53 4.25 22.66 -38.69
CA SER A 53 5.59 22.34 -39.23
C SER A 53 5.71 20.90 -39.70
N ARG A 54 4.70 20.07 -39.38
CA ARG A 54 4.51 18.72 -39.92
C ARG A 54 3.99 18.81 -41.36
N SER A 55 3.02 19.68 -41.62
CA SER A 55 2.49 19.93 -42.98
C SER A 55 3.49 20.60 -43.91
N LEU A 56 4.38 21.45 -43.39
CA LEU A 56 5.48 22.05 -44.16
C LEU A 56 6.60 21.07 -44.55
N ARG A 57 6.66 19.88 -43.93
CA ARG A 57 7.75 18.90 -44.09
C ARG A 57 7.32 17.52 -44.58
N SER A 58 6.02 17.25 -44.65
CA SER A 58 5.52 15.92 -44.99
C SER A 58 5.56 15.66 -46.50
N GLY A 59 6.66 15.11 -46.99
CA GLY A 59 6.64 14.06 -48.01
C GLY A 59 6.19 12.70 -47.42
N LEU A 60 5.21 12.69 -46.50
CA LEU A 60 4.70 11.48 -45.86
C LEU A 60 3.56 10.92 -46.71
N LEU A 61 3.88 9.87 -47.46
CA LEU A 61 3.03 9.16 -48.43
C LEU A 61 1.65 8.69 -47.90
N THR A 62 1.41 8.65 -46.59
CA THR A 62 0.16 8.16 -45.99
C THR A 62 -0.96 9.20 -45.92
N ASP A 63 -0.65 10.49 -45.77
CA ASP A 63 -1.67 11.57 -45.78
C ASP A 63 -2.02 12.07 -47.18
N HIS A 64 -1.20 11.73 -48.19
CA HIS A 64 -1.48 12.05 -49.59
C HIS A 64 -2.82 11.48 -50.09
N ARG A 65 -3.26 10.32 -49.57
CA ARG A 65 -4.53 9.69 -49.94
C ARG A 65 -5.72 10.21 -49.11
N ALA A 66 -5.50 10.59 -47.85
CA ALA A 66 -6.55 11.13 -46.98
C ALA A 66 -6.89 12.59 -47.31
N ALA A 67 -5.87 13.40 -47.63
CA ALA A 67 -6.03 14.77 -48.12
C ALA A 67 -6.66 14.84 -49.54
N GLN A 68 -6.64 13.73 -50.29
CA GLN A 68 -7.35 13.61 -51.58
C GLN A 68 -8.86 13.43 -51.42
N GLN A 69 -9.37 13.04 -50.24
CA GLN A 69 -10.76 12.62 -50.04
C GLN A 69 -11.65 13.64 -49.30
N THR A 70 -11.10 14.73 -48.78
CA THR A 70 -11.87 15.77 -48.07
C THR A 70 -12.38 16.84 -49.04
N ARG A 71 -13.58 16.61 -49.59
CA ARG A 71 -14.40 17.63 -50.24
C ARG A 71 -15.43 18.15 -49.24
N THR A 72 -15.39 19.43 -48.89
CA THR A 72 -16.56 20.13 -48.34
C THR A 72 -16.72 21.47 -49.02
N THR A 73 -17.86 21.64 -49.68
CA THR A 73 -18.34 22.90 -50.26
C THR A 73 -18.83 23.82 -49.13
N GLY A 74 -18.07 24.88 -48.83
CA GLY A 74 -18.52 25.98 -47.99
C GLY A 74 -19.29 27.02 -48.80
N GLY A 75 -20.43 27.48 -48.27
CA GLY A 75 -21.30 28.47 -48.92
C GLY A 75 -20.75 29.88 -48.85
N ALA A 76 -19.84 30.23 -49.75
CA ALA A 76 -19.52 31.61 -50.14
C ALA A 76 -18.54 31.63 -51.34
N GLY A 77 -18.89 30.97 -52.45
CA GLY A 77 -18.35 31.28 -53.79
C GLY A 77 -16.83 31.24 -54.05
N ALA A 78 -15.97 30.87 -53.10
CA ALA A 78 -14.52 30.74 -53.31
C ALA A 78 -14.16 29.29 -53.65
N ALA A 79 -13.60 29.08 -54.84
CA ALA A 79 -13.18 27.76 -55.31
C ALA A 79 -11.93 27.27 -54.55
N ALA A 80 -12.12 26.51 -53.48
CA ALA A 80 -11.03 25.82 -52.80
C ALA A 80 -10.56 24.61 -53.64
N THR A 81 -9.33 24.69 -54.16
CA THR A 81 -8.73 23.67 -55.03
C THR A 81 -7.77 22.78 -54.25
N SER A 82 -7.69 21.49 -54.62
CA SER A 82 -6.88 20.39 -54.03
C SER A 82 -5.67 20.83 -53.19
N LEU A 83 -5.78 20.61 -51.87
CA LEU A 83 -4.84 20.95 -50.80
C LEU A 83 -3.36 20.86 -51.18
N TRP A 84 -2.89 19.78 -51.81
CA TRP A 84 -1.45 19.60 -52.03
C TRP A 84 -0.86 20.47 -53.16
N ARG A 85 -1.56 20.62 -54.29
CA ARG A 85 -1.07 21.43 -55.44
C ARG A 85 -1.09 22.92 -55.16
N THR A 86 -2.00 23.35 -54.30
CA THR A 86 -2.11 24.73 -53.84
C THR A 86 -1.08 25.00 -52.74
N LEU A 87 -0.75 24.04 -51.88
CA LEU A 87 0.25 24.20 -50.81
C LEU A 87 1.69 24.18 -51.35
N GLU A 88 2.03 23.31 -52.30
CA GLU A 88 3.35 23.33 -52.96
C GLU A 88 3.55 24.59 -53.83
N ARG A 89 2.48 25.09 -54.48
CA ARG A 89 2.54 26.35 -55.25
C ARG A 89 2.43 27.61 -54.40
N GLN A 90 1.55 27.67 -53.40
CA GLN A 90 1.26 28.89 -52.63
C GLN A 90 2.06 29.02 -51.33
N LEU A 91 2.66 27.97 -50.76
CA LEU A 91 3.64 28.11 -49.68
C LEU A 91 5.06 28.19 -50.23
N GLY A 92 5.38 27.49 -51.33
CA GLY A 92 6.56 27.80 -52.15
C GLY A 92 6.56 29.25 -52.66
N GLN A 93 5.38 29.79 -53.01
CA GLN A 93 5.14 31.22 -53.28
C GLN A 93 4.75 32.04 -52.03
N GLY A 94 4.51 31.39 -50.88
CA GLY A 94 4.23 32.02 -49.58
C GLY A 94 5.49 32.56 -48.94
N PHE A 95 6.64 32.04 -49.40
CA PHE A 95 7.98 32.58 -49.20
C PHE A 95 8.49 33.39 -50.42
N ALA A 96 7.66 33.58 -51.47
CA ALA A 96 7.95 34.57 -52.52
C ALA A 96 7.69 35.99 -51.97
N PRO A 97 8.29 37.05 -52.55
CA PRO A 97 8.19 38.43 -52.05
C PRO A 97 6.77 39.03 -51.92
N ASN A 98 5.72 38.26 -52.21
CA ASN A 98 4.32 38.72 -52.19
C ASN A 98 3.67 38.66 -50.80
N TYR A 99 4.09 37.77 -49.88
CA TYR A 99 3.59 37.73 -48.50
C TYR A 99 4.70 38.11 -47.52
N GLN A 100 4.49 39.18 -46.76
CA GLN A 100 5.52 39.71 -45.87
C GLN A 100 5.39 39.14 -44.45
N TRP A 101 4.15 38.86 -44.00
CA TRP A 101 3.85 38.38 -42.65
C TRP A 101 2.81 37.25 -42.63
N LEU A 102 2.94 36.36 -41.64
CA LEU A 102 2.03 35.25 -41.35
C LEU A 102 1.38 35.46 -39.98
N TRP A 103 0.06 35.39 -39.91
CA TRP A 103 -0.69 35.47 -38.66
C TRP A 103 -1.21 34.09 -38.25
N ILE A 104 -0.68 33.52 -37.17
CA ILE A 104 -0.94 32.13 -36.78
C ILE A 104 -2.13 32.06 -35.82
N LEU A 105 -3.18 31.32 -36.22
CA LEU A 105 -4.44 31.19 -35.48
C LEU A 105 -4.87 29.72 -35.37
N PRO A 106 -4.54 29.06 -34.25
CA PRO A 106 -5.11 27.75 -33.92
C PRO A 106 -6.60 27.85 -33.59
N ALA A 107 -7.33 26.73 -33.72
CA ALA A 107 -8.80 26.67 -33.64
C ALA A 107 -9.43 27.26 -32.36
N ASP A 108 -8.68 27.30 -31.26
CA ASP A 108 -9.12 27.79 -29.95
C ASP A 108 -8.72 29.26 -29.68
N ALA A 109 -8.21 29.97 -30.68
CA ALA A 109 -7.79 31.38 -30.61
C ALA A 109 -8.75 32.29 -31.39
N LEU A 110 -9.76 32.85 -30.71
CA LEU A 110 -10.74 33.77 -31.31
C LEU A 110 -10.22 35.22 -31.25
N PRO A 111 -9.80 35.84 -32.37
CA PRO A 111 -9.36 37.23 -32.35
C PRO A 111 -10.53 38.21 -32.14
N GLU A 112 -10.32 39.26 -31.34
CA GLU A 112 -11.26 40.40 -31.24
C GLU A 112 -11.23 41.23 -32.54
N PRO A 113 -12.29 41.99 -32.89
CA PRO A 113 -12.41 42.70 -34.18
C PRO A 113 -11.24 43.61 -34.56
N GLU A 114 -10.54 44.20 -33.58
CA GLU A 114 -9.42 45.13 -33.81
C GLU A 114 -8.04 44.45 -33.74
N ALA A 115 -7.98 43.13 -33.52
CA ALA A 115 -6.72 42.43 -33.21
C ALA A 115 -5.69 42.56 -34.33
N LEU A 116 -6.08 42.32 -35.60
CA LEU A 116 -5.12 42.39 -36.71
C LEU A 116 -4.65 43.83 -36.97
N GLN A 117 -5.57 44.80 -36.90
CA GLN A 117 -5.23 46.21 -37.07
C GLN A 117 -4.22 46.66 -36.03
N ARG A 118 -4.42 46.32 -34.75
CA ARG A 118 -3.50 46.68 -33.65
C ARG A 118 -2.12 46.04 -33.84
N LEU A 119 -2.06 44.77 -34.26
CA LEU A 119 -0.79 44.10 -34.55
C LEU A 119 -0.05 44.74 -35.74
N GLU A 120 -0.77 45.22 -36.75
CA GLU A 120 -0.23 45.96 -37.88
C GLU A 120 0.25 47.36 -37.45
N ASP A 121 -0.55 48.11 -36.69
CA ASP A 121 -0.19 49.43 -36.17
C ASP A 121 1.07 49.38 -35.31
N ARG A 122 1.27 48.28 -34.56
CA ARG A 122 2.48 48.05 -33.76
C ARG A 122 3.75 47.94 -34.61
N LEU A 123 3.66 47.50 -35.86
CA LEU A 123 4.81 47.52 -36.77
C LEU A 123 5.29 48.96 -37.01
N PHE A 124 4.38 49.92 -37.08
CA PHE A 124 4.68 51.31 -37.45
C PHE A 124 4.95 52.24 -36.26
N THR A 125 4.54 51.85 -35.04
CA THR A 125 4.57 52.74 -33.84
C THR A 125 5.75 52.54 -32.91
N VAL A 126 6.64 51.57 -33.15
CA VAL A 126 7.82 51.35 -32.31
C VAL A 126 8.78 52.54 -32.41
N LYS A 127 8.93 53.26 -31.29
CA LYS A 127 9.57 54.60 -31.19
C LYS A 127 11.09 54.63 -31.39
N ASP A 128 11.75 53.48 -31.53
CA ASP A 128 13.20 53.38 -31.62
C ASP A 128 13.61 52.97 -33.05
N GLU A 129 14.09 53.93 -33.85
CA GLU A 129 14.48 53.76 -35.27
C GLU A 129 15.51 52.63 -35.48
N SER A 130 16.35 52.35 -34.48
CA SER A 130 17.37 51.29 -34.54
C SER A 130 16.82 49.86 -34.34
N THR A 131 15.61 49.74 -33.79
CA THR A 131 14.97 48.47 -33.42
C THR A 131 13.89 48.07 -34.42
N HIS A 132 13.39 49.01 -35.23
CA HIS A 132 12.33 48.82 -36.23
C HIS A 132 12.66 47.71 -37.24
N ASP A 133 13.88 47.68 -37.79
CA ASP A 133 14.30 46.63 -38.74
C ASP A 133 14.50 45.25 -38.11
N GLN A 134 14.61 45.18 -36.79
CA GLN A 134 14.89 43.95 -36.05
C GLN A 134 13.62 43.19 -35.65
N ILE A 135 12.43 43.81 -35.65
CA ILE A 135 11.18 43.15 -35.23
C ILE A 135 10.81 42.04 -36.22
N GLY A 136 10.79 40.80 -35.75
CA GLY A 136 10.44 39.64 -36.56
C GLY A 136 9.17 38.92 -36.11
N ILE A 137 8.73 39.14 -34.86
CA ILE A 137 7.60 38.45 -34.23
C ILE A 137 6.85 39.45 -33.34
N ILE A 138 5.53 39.52 -33.49
CA ILE A 138 4.61 40.26 -32.63
C ILE A 138 3.58 39.28 -32.05
N GLY A 139 3.36 39.32 -30.74
CA GLY A 139 2.34 38.53 -30.05
C GLY A 139 1.13 39.37 -29.63
N ALA A 140 -0.05 38.74 -29.63
CA ALA A 140 -1.27 39.31 -29.08
C ALA A 140 -1.50 38.88 -27.62
N LYS A 141 -2.13 39.75 -26.83
CA LYS A 141 -2.57 39.49 -25.47
C LYS A 141 -3.74 38.51 -25.45
N GLN A 142 -3.69 37.51 -24.58
CA GLN A 142 -4.68 36.43 -24.54
C GLN A 142 -5.55 36.53 -23.30
N VAL A 143 -6.86 36.42 -23.49
CA VAL A 143 -7.89 36.48 -22.45
C VAL A 143 -8.84 35.28 -22.54
N HIS A 144 -9.58 35.00 -21.48
CA HIS A 144 -10.51 33.87 -21.45
C HIS A 144 -11.77 34.17 -22.30
N ALA A 145 -12.23 33.23 -23.14
CA ALA A 145 -13.35 33.49 -24.03
C ALA A 145 -14.67 33.75 -23.28
N GLU A 146 -14.96 33.00 -22.22
CA GLU A 146 -16.19 33.16 -21.43
C GLU A 146 -16.13 34.36 -20.47
N ALA A 147 -14.93 34.80 -20.10
CA ALA A 147 -14.70 35.88 -19.15
C ALA A 147 -13.56 36.77 -19.64
N PRO A 148 -13.83 37.71 -20.58
CA PRO A 148 -12.80 38.48 -21.28
C PRO A 148 -11.92 39.34 -20.36
N HIS A 149 -12.39 39.63 -19.14
CA HIS A 149 -11.64 40.34 -18.11
C HIS A 149 -10.59 39.47 -17.40
N ARG A 150 -10.49 38.16 -17.71
CA ARG A 150 -9.51 37.25 -17.11
C ARG A 150 -8.36 37.00 -18.09
N LEU A 151 -7.14 37.33 -17.66
CA LEU A 151 -5.91 37.15 -18.42
C LEU A 151 -5.52 35.67 -18.51
N VAL A 152 -5.12 35.25 -19.71
CA VAL A 152 -4.54 33.94 -19.97
C VAL A 152 -3.03 34.04 -20.12
N ASN A 153 -2.56 34.92 -21.02
CA ASN A 153 -1.15 35.02 -21.36
C ASN A 153 -0.85 36.37 -22.02
N VAL A 154 0.23 37.03 -21.61
CA VAL A 154 0.74 38.26 -22.25
C VAL A 154 2.09 37.98 -22.93
N GLY A 155 2.97 37.23 -22.27
CA GLY A 155 4.26 36.83 -22.80
C GLY A 155 4.80 35.55 -22.16
N LEU A 156 5.61 34.80 -22.90
CA LEU A 156 6.19 33.54 -22.47
C LEU A 156 7.61 33.71 -21.96
N HIS A 157 7.85 33.26 -20.74
CA HIS A 157 9.12 33.34 -20.06
C HIS A 157 9.67 31.95 -19.77
N SER A 158 10.96 31.75 -20.06
CA SER A 158 11.63 30.48 -19.76
C SER A 158 12.49 30.59 -18.49
N VAL A 159 12.52 29.53 -17.69
CA VAL A 159 13.40 29.44 -16.50
C VAL A 159 14.53 28.43 -16.70
N ARG A 160 15.49 28.38 -15.76
CA ARG A 160 16.62 27.44 -15.80
C ARG A 160 16.19 25.96 -15.82
N SER A 161 15.03 25.61 -15.26
CA SER A 161 14.46 24.26 -15.34
C SER A 161 13.86 23.91 -16.71
N ALA A 162 13.89 24.86 -17.66
CA ALA A 162 13.21 24.84 -18.95
C ALA A 162 11.68 24.79 -18.88
N GLU A 163 11.08 25.10 -17.72
CA GLU A 163 9.65 25.40 -17.61
C GLU A 163 9.35 26.70 -18.36
N ILE A 164 8.19 26.76 -19.01
CA ILE A 164 7.66 27.97 -19.66
C ILE A 164 6.51 28.51 -18.81
N LEU A 165 6.56 29.81 -18.52
CA LEU A 165 5.62 30.52 -17.66
C LEU A 165 5.04 31.72 -18.42
N THR A 166 3.78 32.08 -18.16
CA THR A 166 3.09 33.18 -18.85
C THR A 166 3.27 34.55 -18.18
N GLY A 167 3.98 34.60 -17.04
CA GLY A 167 4.09 35.81 -16.22
C GLY A 167 2.85 36.13 -15.37
N THR A 168 1.66 35.74 -15.84
CA THR A 168 0.36 35.97 -15.19
C THR A 168 0.04 35.02 -14.04
N GLU A 169 -0.78 35.51 -13.08
CA GLU A 169 -1.40 34.73 -11.99
C GLU A 169 -2.62 33.94 -12.50
N PRO A 170 -2.96 32.79 -11.88
CA PRO A 170 -4.18 32.07 -12.24
C PRO A 170 -5.42 32.94 -12.05
N TRP A 171 -6.25 33.04 -13.10
CA TRP A 171 -7.47 33.87 -13.10
C TRP A 171 -7.24 35.35 -12.79
N GLU A 172 -6.04 35.87 -13.07
CA GLU A 172 -5.73 37.29 -12.91
C GLU A 172 -6.68 38.16 -13.74
N LEU A 173 -7.17 39.25 -13.15
CA LEU A 173 -8.00 40.23 -13.85
C LEU A 173 -7.12 41.09 -14.75
N ASP A 174 -7.60 41.41 -15.95
CA ASP A 174 -6.97 42.39 -16.82
C ASP A 174 -7.33 43.81 -16.34
N GLN A 175 -6.35 44.49 -15.74
CA GLN A 175 -6.44 45.86 -15.24
C GLN A 175 -5.44 46.78 -15.96
N GLY A 176 -4.89 46.33 -17.10
CA GLY A 176 -3.85 47.06 -17.84
C GLY A 176 -2.46 47.00 -17.21
N GLN A 177 -2.23 46.10 -16.24
CA GLN A 177 -0.98 45.99 -15.50
C GLN A 177 0.22 45.51 -16.35
N TYR A 178 -0.05 44.92 -17.53
CA TYR A 178 0.98 44.45 -18.47
C TYR A 178 1.05 45.32 -19.75
N ASP A 179 0.31 46.42 -19.81
CA ASP A 179 0.22 47.23 -21.03
C ASP A 179 1.48 48.09 -21.27
N GLY A 180 2.38 48.16 -20.29
CA GLY A 180 3.69 48.81 -20.39
C GLY A 180 4.84 47.88 -20.79
N GLU A 181 4.61 46.58 -21.00
CA GLU A 181 5.67 45.64 -21.43
C GLU A 181 5.78 45.60 -22.96
N ASP A 182 6.85 46.21 -23.50
CA ASP A 182 7.07 46.28 -24.95
C ASP A 182 7.84 45.07 -25.51
N GLU A 183 8.95 44.66 -24.86
CA GLU A 183 9.79 43.53 -25.29
C GLU A 183 9.62 42.33 -24.37
N VAL A 184 9.37 41.15 -24.96
CA VAL A 184 9.22 39.89 -24.20
C VAL A 184 10.14 38.79 -24.76
N PRO A 185 10.58 37.84 -23.93
CA PRO A 185 11.49 36.79 -24.38
C PRO A 185 10.85 35.79 -25.35
N ALA A 186 9.53 35.59 -25.31
CA ALA A 186 8.80 34.80 -26.28
C ALA A 186 7.31 35.16 -26.24
N VAL A 187 6.59 34.84 -27.32
CA VAL A 187 5.13 34.98 -27.40
C VAL A 187 4.50 33.64 -27.74
N SER A 188 3.24 33.44 -27.33
CA SER A 188 2.49 32.23 -27.66
C SER A 188 2.10 32.23 -29.14
N ALA A 189 1.95 31.04 -29.72
CA ALA A 189 1.60 30.88 -31.13
C ALA A 189 0.17 31.32 -31.46
N HIS A 190 -0.70 31.44 -30.46
CA HIS A 190 -2.09 31.85 -30.62
C HIS A 190 -2.14 33.37 -30.81
N GLY A 191 -2.25 33.82 -32.06
CA GLY A 191 -2.18 35.23 -32.41
C GLY A 191 -0.83 35.75 -32.83
N MET A 192 0.13 34.87 -33.09
CA MET A 192 1.49 35.28 -33.42
C MET A 192 1.53 35.83 -34.85
N LEU A 193 1.98 37.08 -35.01
CA LEU A 193 2.31 37.68 -36.30
C LEU A 193 3.82 37.55 -36.52
N VAL A 194 4.24 36.77 -37.53
CA VAL A 194 5.66 36.46 -37.79
C VAL A 194 6.03 36.76 -39.23
N ARG A 195 7.23 37.30 -39.45
CA ARG A 195 7.73 37.58 -40.81
C ARG A 195 7.89 36.26 -41.58
N ALA A 196 7.27 36.15 -42.77
CA ALA A 196 7.17 34.88 -43.50
C ALA A 196 8.54 34.24 -43.77
N ARG A 197 9.50 35.05 -44.23
CA ARG A 197 10.89 34.62 -44.47
C ARG A 197 11.58 34.10 -43.21
N LEU A 198 11.35 34.73 -42.05
CA LEU A 198 11.93 34.28 -40.77
C LEU A 198 11.38 32.92 -40.36
N PHE A 199 10.07 32.71 -40.51
CA PHE A 199 9.43 31.43 -40.21
C PHE A 199 9.95 30.29 -41.10
N GLY A 200 10.15 30.57 -42.40
CA GLY A 200 10.74 29.65 -43.38
C GLY A 200 12.21 29.32 -43.10
N ASP A 201 13.05 30.33 -42.90
CA ASP A 201 14.50 30.16 -42.63
C ASP A 201 14.75 29.31 -41.36
N LEU A 202 13.89 29.47 -40.35
CA LEU A 202 13.98 28.70 -39.10
C LEU A 202 13.35 27.30 -39.20
N GLY A 203 12.64 26.99 -40.29
CA GLY A 203 11.99 25.69 -40.51
C GLY A 203 10.78 25.43 -39.61
N GLY A 204 10.06 26.49 -39.21
CA GLY A 204 8.83 26.43 -38.40
C GLY A 204 9.04 25.99 -36.95
N PHE A 205 7.97 25.56 -36.28
CA PHE A 205 7.95 24.96 -34.93
C PHE A 205 8.53 23.54 -34.88
N ASP A 206 8.98 23.11 -33.69
CA ASP A 206 9.47 21.74 -33.49
C ASP A 206 8.32 20.77 -33.20
N PRO A 207 8.10 19.72 -34.01
CA PRO A 207 7.01 18.75 -33.82
C PRO A 207 7.17 17.87 -32.57
N THR A 208 8.32 17.90 -31.91
CA THR A 208 8.58 17.15 -30.66
C THR A 208 8.18 17.90 -29.39
N LEU A 209 7.87 19.19 -29.51
CA LEU A 209 7.39 20.07 -28.45
C LEU A 209 5.90 20.40 -28.69
N THR A 210 5.19 20.77 -27.63
CA THR A 210 3.73 21.00 -27.65
C THR A 210 3.41 22.44 -27.22
N GLY A 211 2.50 23.10 -27.94
CA GLY A 211 1.92 24.39 -27.54
C GLY A 211 2.96 25.48 -27.26
N ASP A 212 2.89 26.08 -26.08
CA ASP A 212 3.77 27.18 -25.67
C ASP A 212 5.26 26.80 -25.62
N TYR A 213 5.59 25.52 -25.42
CA TYR A 213 6.99 25.07 -25.50
C TYR A 213 7.54 25.13 -26.93
N ALA A 214 6.70 24.82 -27.92
CA ALA A 214 7.08 24.92 -29.33
C ALA A 214 7.24 26.40 -29.74
N ALA A 215 6.33 27.26 -29.29
CA ALA A 215 6.38 28.71 -29.53
C ALA A 215 7.61 29.37 -28.89
N ALA A 216 7.89 29.07 -27.62
CA ALA A 216 9.06 29.58 -26.91
C ALA A 216 10.38 29.11 -27.54
N GLN A 217 10.46 27.85 -27.99
CA GLN A 217 11.63 27.33 -28.68
C GLN A 217 11.83 27.98 -30.07
N PHE A 218 10.75 28.31 -30.77
CA PHE A 218 10.82 29.07 -32.01
C PHE A 218 11.31 30.50 -31.77
N CYS A 219 10.74 31.22 -30.80
CA CYS A 219 11.17 32.58 -30.43
C CYS A 219 12.64 32.61 -29.97
N ALA A 220 13.09 31.61 -29.21
CA ALA A 220 14.50 31.49 -28.81
C ALA A 220 15.44 31.37 -30.03
N ARG A 221 15.04 30.61 -31.06
CA ARG A 221 15.82 30.50 -32.30
C ARG A 221 15.75 31.77 -33.15
N ALA A 222 14.62 32.48 -33.12
CA ALA A 222 14.48 33.78 -33.77
C ALA A 222 15.39 34.83 -33.13
N GLN A 223 15.50 34.87 -31.81
CA GLN A 223 16.45 35.71 -31.08
C GLN A 223 17.91 35.32 -31.37
N GLU A 224 18.22 34.03 -31.47
CA GLU A 224 19.54 33.58 -31.95
C GLU A 224 19.85 34.09 -33.38
N ALA A 225 18.82 34.30 -34.21
CA ALA A 225 18.90 34.91 -35.54
C ALA A 225 18.76 36.45 -35.55
N ALA A 226 18.90 37.09 -34.39
CA ALA A 226 18.82 38.54 -34.16
C ALA A 226 17.46 39.19 -34.48
N ALA A 227 16.37 38.41 -34.48
CA ALA A 227 15.01 38.95 -34.56
C ALA A 227 14.48 39.34 -33.17
N GLY A 228 13.88 40.53 -33.08
CA GLY A 228 13.16 41.05 -31.93
C GLY A 228 11.77 40.43 -31.79
N VAL A 229 11.33 40.27 -30.54
CA VAL A 229 10.04 39.69 -30.15
C VAL A 229 9.31 40.71 -29.27
N VAL A 230 8.16 41.17 -29.73
CA VAL A 230 7.39 42.27 -29.14
C VAL A 230 5.97 41.78 -28.85
N VAL A 231 5.31 42.35 -27.84
CA VAL A 231 3.88 42.14 -27.59
C VAL A 231 3.13 43.42 -27.92
N GLU A 232 1.92 43.27 -28.48
CA GLU A 232 0.95 44.35 -28.58
C GLU A 232 -0.16 44.13 -27.54
N PRO A 233 -0.14 44.84 -26.40
CA PRO A 233 -1.11 44.64 -25.33
C PRO A 233 -2.54 44.95 -25.75
N SER A 234 -2.73 45.86 -26.71
CA SER A 234 -4.05 46.28 -27.18
C SER A 234 -4.71 45.28 -28.15
N ALA A 235 -3.97 44.27 -28.62
CA ALA A 235 -4.46 43.22 -29.51
C ALA A 235 -4.93 42.02 -28.67
N HIS A 236 -6.25 41.82 -28.57
CA HIS A 236 -6.83 40.76 -27.73
C HIS A 236 -7.23 39.51 -28.51
N ILE A 237 -6.92 38.35 -27.95
CA ILE A 237 -7.37 37.04 -28.43
C ILE A 237 -8.05 36.27 -27.31
N ARG A 238 -9.29 35.87 -27.58
CA ARG A 238 -10.12 35.07 -26.69
C ARG A 238 -9.83 33.59 -26.87
N ARG A 239 -9.29 32.97 -25.83
CA ARG A 239 -9.00 31.55 -25.78
C ARG A 239 -10.25 30.80 -25.32
N THR A 240 -10.82 29.97 -26.19
CA THR A 240 -11.99 29.13 -25.81
C THR A 240 -11.58 27.93 -24.97
N GLN A 241 -10.36 27.44 -25.18
CA GLN A 241 -9.81 26.28 -24.48
C GLN A 241 -8.36 26.54 -24.07
N PRO A 242 -8.08 27.56 -23.23
CA PRO A 242 -6.73 27.78 -22.74
C PRO A 242 -6.22 26.54 -22.00
N GLU A 243 -4.91 26.26 -22.09
CA GLU A 243 -4.30 25.18 -21.31
C GLU A 243 -4.45 25.53 -19.82
N ARG A 244 -5.41 24.89 -19.16
CA ARG A 244 -5.80 25.23 -17.78
C ARG A 244 -4.61 25.10 -16.84
N ARG A 245 -4.16 26.26 -16.33
CA ARG A 245 -3.12 26.39 -15.29
C ARG A 245 -3.73 26.30 -13.89
N ASP A 246 -5.07 26.15 -13.80
CA ASP A 246 -5.96 26.17 -12.63
C ASP A 246 -5.68 25.11 -11.53
N LEU A 247 -4.64 24.29 -11.67
CA LEU A 247 -4.24 23.31 -10.65
C LEU A 247 -2.96 23.76 -9.95
N VAL A 248 -2.94 25.01 -9.47
CA VAL A 248 -1.80 25.49 -8.69
C VAL A 248 -1.98 25.08 -7.25
N HIS A 249 -1.15 24.13 -6.81
CA HIS A 249 -0.95 23.82 -5.41
C HIS A 249 -0.41 25.06 -4.66
N ARG A 250 -0.82 25.26 -3.40
CA ARG A 250 -0.13 26.10 -2.39
C ARG A 250 1.41 25.91 -2.27
N LEU A 251 1.99 24.85 -2.85
CA LEU A 251 3.44 24.57 -2.85
C LEU A 251 4.13 24.80 -4.23
N GLY A 252 3.40 25.36 -5.21
CA GLY A 252 3.97 25.93 -6.45
C GLY A 252 3.98 25.01 -7.68
N GLY A 253 3.80 25.61 -8.86
CA GLY A 253 3.67 24.95 -10.17
C GLY A 253 4.82 24.05 -10.67
N ALA A 254 5.88 23.81 -9.89
CA ALA A 254 6.92 22.82 -10.26
C ALA A 254 6.46 21.37 -10.13
N LEU A 255 5.57 21.09 -9.17
CA LEU A 255 5.29 19.73 -8.72
C LEU A 255 4.52 18.96 -9.79
N TRP A 256 3.50 19.60 -10.36
CA TRP A 256 2.65 19.02 -11.40
C TRP A 256 2.65 19.88 -12.66
N LEU A 257 2.69 19.22 -13.82
CA LEU A 257 2.53 19.81 -15.16
C LEU A 257 1.73 18.81 -16.01
N PRO A 258 0.90 19.27 -16.97
CA PRO A 258 0.27 18.38 -17.93
C PRO A 258 1.30 17.42 -18.59
N PRO A 259 0.96 16.14 -18.84
CA PRO A 259 1.93 15.14 -19.31
C PRO A 259 2.70 15.55 -20.58
N GLN A 260 2.05 16.29 -21.50
CA GLN A 260 2.70 16.77 -22.72
C GLN A 260 3.69 17.91 -22.43
N GLN A 261 3.31 18.88 -21.59
CA GLN A 261 4.20 19.94 -21.14
C GLN A 261 5.40 19.38 -20.35
N ARG A 262 5.19 18.37 -19.50
CA ARG A 262 6.29 17.72 -18.77
C ARG A 262 7.30 17.07 -19.73
N LYS A 263 6.81 16.39 -20.77
CA LYS A 263 7.69 15.82 -21.82
C LYS A 263 8.48 16.92 -22.52
N SER A 264 7.81 17.99 -22.92
CA SER A 264 8.44 19.15 -23.57
C SER A 264 9.47 19.83 -22.68
N GLN A 265 9.19 20.03 -21.39
CA GLN A 265 10.13 20.60 -20.43
C GLN A 265 11.43 19.80 -20.33
N ILE A 266 11.33 18.48 -20.13
CA ILE A 266 12.49 17.60 -19.99
C ILE A 266 13.31 17.60 -21.29
N ARG A 267 12.64 17.50 -22.44
CA ARG A 267 13.28 17.54 -23.76
C ARG A 267 13.98 18.87 -23.99
N THR A 268 13.35 20.01 -23.71
CA THR A 268 13.95 21.34 -23.86
C THR A 268 15.17 21.50 -22.95
N ARG A 269 15.10 21.02 -21.70
CA ARG A 269 16.23 21.06 -20.75
C ARG A 269 17.42 20.24 -21.23
N LEU A 270 17.19 19.00 -21.67
CA LEU A 270 18.24 18.12 -22.20
C LEU A 270 18.74 18.59 -23.57
N GLY A 271 17.88 19.18 -24.39
CA GLY A 271 18.19 19.74 -25.70
C GLY A 271 19.17 20.91 -25.62
N ALA A 272 18.98 21.77 -24.61
CA ALA A 272 19.85 22.92 -24.34
C ALA A 272 21.13 22.56 -23.55
N ALA A 273 21.26 21.34 -23.01
CA ALA A 273 22.40 20.93 -22.21
C ALA A 273 23.69 20.79 -23.04
N GLY A 274 24.83 21.13 -22.43
CA GLY A 274 26.16 20.80 -22.96
C GLY A 274 26.36 19.28 -23.03
N VAL A 275 27.23 18.80 -23.91
CA VAL A 275 27.45 17.36 -24.11
C VAL A 275 27.95 16.67 -22.83
N LEU A 276 28.88 17.29 -22.11
CA LEU A 276 29.43 16.79 -20.85
C LEU A 276 28.40 16.80 -19.70
N ALA A 277 27.51 17.78 -19.68
CA ALA A 277 26.47 17.89 -18.64
C ALA A 277 25.25 16.99 -18.91
N LEU A 278 25.14 16.41 -20.11
CA LEU A 278 23.96 15.66 -20.53
C LEU A 278 23.74 14.38 -19.69
N PRO A 279 24.75 13.50 -19.44
CA PRO A 279 24.54 12.31 -18.63
C PRO A 279 24.12 12.67 -17.20
N LEU A 280 24.79 13.66 -16.61
CA LEU A 280 24.47 14.13 -15.26
C LEU A 280 23.04 14.71 -15.18
N LEU A 281 22.62 15.50 -16.15
CA LEU A 281 21.26 16.04 -16.20
C LEU A 281 20.22 14.97 -16.50
N TRP A 282 20.53 13.97 -17.32
CA TRP A 282 19.64 12.85 -17.62
C TRP A 282 19.38 12.01 -16.37
N VAL A 283 20.43 11.64 -15.63
CA VAL A 283 20.33 10.96 -14.33
C VAL A 283 19.59 11.85 -13.32
N GLY A 284 19.94 13.14 -13.26
CA GLY A 284 19.27 14.10 -12.37
C GLY A 284 17.75 14.24 -12.62
N GLN A 285 17.26 14.03 -13.85
CA GLN A 285 15.82 14.03 -14.12
C GLN A 285 15.10 12.80 -13.55
N TRP A 286 15.76 11.63 -13.49
CA TRP A 286 15.19 10.47 -12.82
C TRP A 286 15.03 10.73 -11.32
N PHE A 287 16.07 11.26 -10.67
CA PHE A 287 15.98 11.70 -9.27
C PHE A 287 14.89 12.76 -9.05
N THR A 288 14.79 13.75 -9.94
CA THR A 288 13.76 14.79 -9.84
C THR A 288 12.35 14.22 -10.05
N ALA A 289 12.18 13.25 -10.95
CA ALA A 289 10.91 12.55 -11.17
C ALA A 289 10.51 11.75 -9.93
N LEU A 290 11.46 11.03 -9.30
CA LEU A 290 11.22 10.29 -8.07
C LEU A 290 10.83 11.22 -6.90
N LEU A 291 11.56 12.32 -6.71
CA LEU A 291 11.23 13.32 -5.67
C LEU A 291 9.85 13.95 -5.89
N ARG A 292 9.46 14.22 -7.15
CA ARG A 292 8.10 14.70 -7.48
C ARG A 292 7.04 13.65 -7.21
N VAL A 293 7.32 12.38 -7.50
CA VAL A 293 6.40 11.28 -7.21
C VAL A 293 6.13 11.23 -5.71
N ILE A 294 7.18 11.19 -4.89
CA ILE A 294 7.08 11.20 -3.43
C ILE A 294 6.29 12.43 -2.97
N ALA A 295 6.67 13.62 -3.44
CA ALA A 295 5.99 14.85 -3.05
C ALA A 295 4.51 14.87 -3.47
N LEU A 296 4.15 14.36 -4.65
CA LEU A 296 2.77 14.27 -5.11
C LEU A 296 1.95 13.24 -4.33
N PHE A 297 2.56 12.13 -3.90
CA PHE A 297 1.92 11.20 -2.95
C PHE A 297 1.66 11.86 -1.60
N VAL A 298 2.65 12.60 -1.07
CA VAL A 298 2.46 13.42 0.15
C VAL A 298 1.35 14.44 -0.06
N CYS A 299 1.25 15.07 -1.22
CA CYS A 299 0.20 16.05 -1.54
C CYS A 299 -1.15 15.41 -1.95
N LYS A 300 -1.33 14.09 -1.73
CA LYS A 300 -2.55 13.33 -2.00
C LYS A 300 -2.99 13.29 -3.47
N ALA A 301 -2.02 13.32 -4.38
CA ALA A 301 -2.25 13.28 -5.82
C ALA A 301 -1.49 12.10 -6.48
N PRO A 302 -1.87 10.85 -6.17
CA PRO A 302 -1.15 9.67 -6.65
C PRO A 302 -1.18 9.51 -8.19
N ASP A 303 -2.28 9.86 -8.86
CA ASP A 303 -2.34 9.79 -10.32
C ASP A 303 -1.56 10.90 -10.99
N ALA A 304 -1.50 12.06 -10.34
CA ALA A 304 -0.58 13.12 -10.71
C ALA A 304 0.85 12.59 -10.63
N ALA A 305 1.21 11.90 -9.53
CA ALA A 305 2.53 11.27 -9.35
C ALA A 305 2.84 10.28 -10.48
N LEU A 306 1.94 9.31 -10.73
CA LEU A 306 2.12 8.29 -11.76
C LEU A 306 2.14 8.88 -13.17
N SER A 307 1.30 9.87 -13.47
CA SER A 307 1.31 10.56 -14.76
C SER A 307 2.57 11.40 -14.96
N GLN A 308 3.09 12.05 -13.91
CA GLN A 308 4.38 12.74 -13.96
C GLN A 308 5.53 11.75 -14.20
N LEU A 309 5.52 10.59 -13.52
CA LEU A 309 6.52 9.55 -13.70
C LEU A 309 6.48 9.01 -15.13
N ALA A 310 5.31 8.61 -15.62
CA ALA A 310 5.13 8.11 -16.98
C ALA A 310 5.54 9.14 -18.04
N ALA A 311 5.19 10.42 -17.84
CA ALA A 311 5.61 11.50 -18.72
C ALA A 311 7.13 11.71 -18.70
N SER A 312 7.76 11.65 -17.52
CA SER A 312 9.20 11.79 -17.34
C SER A 312 9.96 10.63 -17.98
N THR A 313 9.54 9.39 -17.70
CA THR A 313 10.08 8.17 -18.30
C THR A 313 9.96 8.20 -19.83
N SER A 314 8.77 8.52 -20.36
CA SER A 314 8.54 8.63 -21.80
C SER A 314 9.40 9.72 -22.46
N ALA A 315 9.71 10.81 -21.75
CA ALA A 315 10.60 11.86 -22.24
C ALA A 315 12.07 11.41 -22.22
N LEU A 316 12.51 10.75 -21.15
CA LEU A 316 13.90 10.33 -20.93
C LEU A 316 14.32 9.16 -21.82
N LEU A 317 13.39 8.25 -22.13
CA LEU A 317 13.64 7.10 -23.00
C LEU A 317 13.56 7.45 -24.50
N ASN A 318 12.94 8.58 -24.87
CA ASN A 318 12.80 8.98 -26.28
C ASN A 318 14.04 9.75 -26.79
N ILE A 319 15.15 9.03 -26.93
CA ILE A 319 16.45 9.58 -27.36
C ILE A 319 16.37 10.15 -28.79
N ARG A 320 15.54 9.58 -29.68
CA ARG A 320 15.36 10.06 -31.06
C ARG A 320 14.77 11.47 -31.09
N ALA A 321 13.72 11.73 -30.32
CA ALA A 321 13.13 13.07 -30.20
C ALA A 321 14.12 14.08 -29.63
N LEU A 322 14.94 13.67 -28.65
CA LEU A 322 16.00 14.53 -28.11
C LEU A 322 17.08 14.86 -29.16
N ALA A 323 17.54 13.86 -29.92
CA ALA A 323 18.52 14.08 -30.99
C ALA A 323 17.96 15.01 -32.08
N HIS A 324 16.69 14.84 -32.46
CA HIS A 324 15.98 15.74 -33.37
C HIS A 324 15.97 17.18 -32.84
N LEU A 325 15.48 17.38 -31.61
CA LEU A 325 15.39 18.68 -30.97
C LEU A 325 16.77 19.37 -30.88
N ARG A 326 17.84 18.63 -30.58
CA ARG A 326 19.21 19.17 -30.54
C ARG A 326 19.71 19.63 -31.91
N ARG A 327 19.40 18.88 -32.97
CA ARG A 327 19.74 19.29 -34.35
C ARG A 327 18.92 20.51 -34.77
N PHE A 328 17.62 20.48 -34.49
CA PHE A 328 16.67 21.53 -34.85
C PHE A 328 16.91 22.84 -34.09
N SER A 329 17.35 22.76 -32.84
CA SER A 329 17.77 23.91 -32.04
C SER A 329 18.99 24.65 -32.60
N ARG A 330 19.79 24.01 -33.48
CA ARG A 330 20.95 24.65 -34.12
C ARG A 330 20.57 25.48 -35.34
N THR A 331 19.33 25.39 -35.83
CA THR A 331 18.90 26.09 -37.06
C THR A 331 19.00 27.61 -36.90
N GLY A 332 18.59 28.17 -35.76
CA GLY A 332 18.73 29.63 -35.51
C GLY A 332 20.18 30.11 -35.66
N ARG A 333 21.14 29.35 -35.14
CA ARG A 333 22.58 29.63 -35.27
C ARG A 333 23.09 29.53 -36.69
N ARG A 334 22.56 28.57 -37.46
CA ARG A 334 22.91 28.39 -38.88
C ARG A 334 22.40 29.58 -39.69
N VAL A 335 21.17 30.03 -39.44
CA VAL A 335 20.59 31.22 -40.09
C VAL A 335 21.36 32.49 -39.70
N ALA A 336 21.67 32.66 -38.41
CA ALA A 336 22.47 33.79 -37.92
C ALA A 336 23.86 33.84 -38.58
N ALA A 337 24.50 32.68 -38.73
CA ALA A 337 25.79 32.57 -39.41
C ALA A 337 25.69 32.78 -40.92
N ALA A 338 24.61 32.33 -41.56
CA ALA A 338 24.38 32.51 -43.00
C ALA A 338 24.08 33.97 -43.39
N ARG A 339 23.57 34.78 -42.45
CA ARG A 339 23.28 36.22 -42.65
C ARG A 339 24.45 37.14 -42.30
N ALA A 340 25.57 36.60 -41.83
CA ALA A 340 26.75 37.38 -41.47
C ALA A 340 27.66 37.59 -42.69
N GLU A 341 28.32 38.74 -42.77
CA GLU A 341 29.22 39.07 -43.88
C GLU A 341 30.60 38.41 -43.71
N GLY A 342 30.91 37.88 -42.51
CA GLY A 342 32.14 37.14 -42.22
C GLY A 342 32.08 36.26 -40.95
N PRO A 343 33.09 35.39 -40.72
CA PRO A 343 33.08 34.38 -39.65
C PRO A 343 33.13 34.97 -38.23
N ASP A 344 33.82 36.10 -38.02
CA ASP A 344 33.88 36.74 -36.70
C ASP A 344 32.59 37.49 -36.37
N GLU A 345 31.95 38.08 -37.37
CA GLU A 345 30.62 38.65 -37.22
C GLU A 345 29.58 37.56 -36.92
N ALA A 346 29.66 36.41 -37.60
CA ALA A 346 28.81 35.25 -37.33
C ALA A 346 28.92 34.79 -35.87
N LYS A 347 30.15 34.68 -35.33
CA LYS A 347 30.38 34.33 -33.92
C LYS A 347 29.78 35.37 -32.98
N ARG A 348 29.99 36.67 -33.24
CA ARG A 348 29.45 37.77 -32.42
C ARG A 348 27.93 37.80 -32.44
N ARG A 349 27.30 37.65 -33.62
CA ARG A 349 25.83 37.58 -33.77
C ARG A 349 25.24 36.40 -33.00
N VAL A 350 25.80 35.20 -33.16
CA VAL A 350 25.33 34.01 -32.42
C VAL A 350 25.55 34.17 -30.91
N ALA A 351 26.67 34.75 -30.47
CA ALA A 351 26.94 35.01 -29.06
C ALA A 351 25.94 36.01 -28.47
N ARG A 352 25.67 37.13 -29.17
CA ARG A 352 24.69 38.15 -28.76
C ARG A 352 23.28 37.60 -28.70
N GLY A 353 22.86 36.81 -29.68
CA GLY A 353 21.54 36.16 -29.67
C GLY A 353 21.39 35.16 -28.52
N ARG A 354 22.44 34.38 -28.21
CA ARG A 354 22.46 33.50 -27.04
C ARG A 354 22.44 34.27 -25.72
N GLN A 355 23.12 35.40 -25.67
CA GLN A 355 23.14 36.28 -24.50
C GLN A 355 21.74 36.86 -24.26
N ARG A 356 21.10 37.45 -25.28
CA ARG A 356 19.70 37.92 -25.20
C ARG A 356 18.74 36.83 -24.73
N HIS A 357 18.83 35.62 -25.30
CA HIS A 357 17.98 34.50 -24.86
C HIS A 357 18.25 34.07 -23.41
N ARG A 358 19.49 34.20 -22.92
CA ARG A 358 19.85 33.90 -21.51
C ARG A 358 19.39 34.99 -20.55
N GLU A 359 19.51 36.25 -20.94
CA GLU A 359 19.06 37.43 -20.18
C GLU A 359 17.55 37.48 -20.10
N GLY A 360 16.84 37.06 -21.14
CA GLY A 360 15.37 36.90 -21.15
C GLY A 360 14.84 35.73 -20.32
N ARG A 361 15.68 35.03 -19.55
CA ARG A 361 15.22 33.98 -18.63
C ARG A 361 14.81 34.59 -17.30
N LEU A 362 13.68 34.13 -16.77
CA LEU A 362 13.26 34.50 -15.42
C LEU A 362 14.32 34.08 -14.39
N SER A 363 14.70 35.04 -13.56
CA SER A 363 15.64 34.81 -12.46
C SER A 363 15.03 33.87 -11.41
N ALA A 364 15.88 33.20 -10.63
CA ALA A 364 15.39 32.34 -9.55
C ALA A 364 14.64 33.14 -8.46
N ALA A 365 14.98 34.42 -8.25
CA ALA A 365 14.27 35.29 -7.32
C ALA A 365 12.86 35.63 -7.83
N SER A 366 12.75 36.02 -9.10
CA SER A 366 11.48 36.33 -9.77
C SER A 366 10.56 35.10 -9.81
N LEU A 367 11.11 33.92 -10.10
CA LEU A 367 10.36 32.65 -10.06
C LEU A 367 9.81 32.34 -8.66
N ARG A 368 10.60 32.57 -7.61
CA ARG A 368 10.12 32.37 -6.23
C ARG A 368 9.04 33.38 -5.85
N ALA A 369 9.19 34.64 -6.28
CA ALA A 369 8.18 35.68 -6.06
C ALA A 369 6.87 35.34 -6.77
N GLN A 370 6.93 34.97 -8.05
CA GLN A 370 5.76 34.53 -8.83
C GLN A 370 5.07 33.33 -8.17
N ARG A 371 5.83 32.31 -7.77
CA ARG A 371 5.26 31.15 -7.07
C ARG A 371 4.62 31.50 -5.74
N ARG A 372 5.13 32.49 -5.00
CA ARG A 372 4.48 32.95 -3.76
C ARG A 372 3.16 33.65 -4.06
N ARG A 373 3.10 34.42 -5.15
CA ARG A 373 1.88 35.10 -5.59
C ARG A 373 0.81 34.13 -6.08
N ASP A 374 1.20 33.14 -6.89
CA ASP A 374 0.28 32.09 -7.36
C ASP A 374 -0.38 31.34 -6.17
N VAL A 375 0.33 31.24 -5.05
CA VAL A 375 -0.16 30.60 -3.81
C VAL A 375 -1.14 31.49 -3.05
N THR A 376 -0.99 32.81 -3.10
CA THR A 376 -1.87 33.78 -2.41
C THR A 376 -3.09 34.18 -3.23
N ALA A 377 -3.01 34.16 -4.57
CA ALA A 377 -4.07 34.59 -5.48
C ALA A 377 -5.39 33.83 -5.25
N GLU A 378 -5.32 32.57 -4.86
CA GLU A 378 -6.50 31.71 -4.56
C GLU A 378 -7.31 32.18 -3.32
N THR A 379 -6.70 32.93 -2.40
CA THR A 379 -7.41 33.40 -1.18
C THR A 379 -8.32 34.60 -1.43
N VAL A 380 -8.14 35.31 -2.55
CA VAL A 380 -8.84 36.57 -2.85
C VAL A 380 -9.97 36.36 -3.87
N SER A 381 -9.92 35.31 -4.71
CA SER A 381 -10.83 35.12 -5.84
C SER A 381 -12.16 34.41 -5.51
N SER A 382 -12.66 34.45 -4.26
CA SER A 382 -14.00 33.95 -3.93
C SER A 382 -14.96 35.05 -3.46
N PRO A 383 -15.39 35.97 -4.34
CA PRO A 383 -16.68 36.63 -4.17
C PRO A 383 -17.77 35.72 -4.74
N ASN A 384 -18.59 35.17 -3.84
CA ASN A 384 -19.85 34.50 -4.14
C ASN A 384 -20.70 35.34 -5.11
N HIS A 385 -20.77 34.95 -6.38
CA HIS A 385 -21.83 35.44 -7.26
C HIS A 385 -23.11 34.64 -6.98
N ARG A 386 -23.94 35.16 -6.06
CA ARG A 386 -25.37 34.83 -6.01
C ARG A 386 -26.01 35.38 -7.28
N LEU A 387 -26.23 34.52 -8.27
CA LEU A 387 -27.16 34.82 -9.36
C LEU A 387 -28.58 34.52 -8.87
N THR A 388 -29.32 35.58 -8.60
CA THR A 388 -30.77 35.59 -8.43
C THR A 388 -31.46 35.21 -9.74
N ALA A 389 -32.19 34.09 -9.76
CA ALA A 389 -33.24 33.83 -10.75
C ALA A 389 -34.25 32.77 -10.24
N GLY A 390 -35.50 33.21 -10.02
CA GLY A 390 -36.72 32.39 -10.19
C GLY A 390 -37.28 31.63 -8.96
N PRO A 391 -38.57 31.82 -8.60
CA PRO A 391 -39.24 31.06 -7.53
C PRO A 391 -39.82 29.72 -8.03
N GLU A 392 -40.14 28.83 -7.08
CA GLU A 392 -40.90 27.57 -7.19
C GLU A 392 -40.15 26.29 -7.58
N VAL A 393 -39.56 25.63 -6.58
CA VAL A 393 -39.67 24.16 -6.39
C VAL A 393 -39.75 23.87 -4.88
N GLU A 394 -40.88 23.32 -4.45
CA GLU A 394 -41.13 22.85 -3.09
C GLU A 394 -40.24 21.66 -2.71
N ASP A 395 -39.53 21.86 -1.61
CA ASP A 395 -39.31 20.95 -0.48
C ASP A 395 -39.25 19.43 -0.73
N ARG A 396 -38.03 18.93 -1.01
CA ARG A 396 -37.55 17.63 -0.50
C ARG A 396 -36.11 17.78 -0.03
N GLY A 397 -35.95 17.77 1.29
CA GLY A 397 -34.68 17.90 2.01
C GLY A 397 -33.54 17.05 1.44
N VAL A 398 -32.69 17.71 0.67
CA VAL A 398 -31.26 17.41 0.57
C VAL A 398 -30.60 18.67 1.10
N GLY A 399 -30.22 18.64 2.38
CA GLY A 399 -29.44 19.72 2.97
C GLY A 399 -28.19 19.95 2.11
N GLU A 400 -28.11 21.12 1.50
CA GLU A 400 -26.96 21.58 0.73
C GLU A 400 -25.69 21.49 1.59
N PRO A 401 -24.77 20.57 1.27
CA PRO A 401 -23.47 20.50 1.92
C PRO A 401 -22.56 21.47 1.17
N GLY A 402 -22.65 22.74 1.53
CA GLY A 402 -21.76 23.79 1.05
C GLY A 402 -20.43 23.77 1.80
N SER A 403 -19.39 23.21 1.17
CA SER A 403 -17.96 23.61 1.31
C SER A 403 -17.08 23.09 2.47
N GLY A 404 -17.49 22.08 3.23
CA GLY A 404 -16.67 21.46 4.29
C GLY A 404 -16.25 20.00 4.04
N ASP A 405 -15.50 19.67 2.98
CA ASP A 405 -14.94 18.31 2.73
C ASP A 405 -13.73 17.95 3.62
N GLY A 406 -13.68 18.48 4.84
CA GLY A 406 -12.86 17.90 5.90
C GLY A 406 -13.74 16.93 6.69
N GLU A 407 -13.47 15.63 6.62
CA GLU A 407 -14.16 14.64 7.44
C GLU A 407 -14.03 14.94 8.95
N PHE A 408 -12.99 15.66 9.34
CA PHE A 408 -12.75 16.15 10.71
C PHE A 408 -13.58 17.40 11.08
N ASP A 409 -13.90 18.28 10.14
CA ASP A 409 -14.70 19.50 10.41
C ASP A 409 -16.20 19.18 10.57
N GLN A 410 -16.63 17.99 10.13
CA GLN A 410 -18.01 17.54 10.24
C GLN A 410 -18.31 16.78 11.55
N ILE A 411 -17.31 16.54 12.39
CA ILE A 411 -17.48 15.80 13.65
C ILE A 411 -18.42 16.52 14.63
N PRO A 412 -18.48 17.87 14.76
CA PRO A 412 -19.34 18.50 15.76
C PRO A 412 -20.84 18.56 15.38
N ALA A 413 -21.22 18.37 14.12
CA ALA A 413 -22.57 18.73 13.64
C ALA A 413 -23.60 17.57 13.59
N ARG A 414 -23.34 16.43 14.24
CA ARG A 414 -24.29 15.30 14.29
C ARG A 414 -25.06 15.29 15.62
N ARG A 415 -26.38 15.05 15.53
CA ARG A 415 -27.34 15.05 16.65
C ARG A 415 -26.79 14.31 17.87
N SER A 416 -26.89 14.93 19.04
CA SER A 416 -26.41 14.42 20.34
C SER A 416 -26.97 13.02 20.70
N GLU A 417 -28.17 12.71 20.22
CA GLU A 417 -28.87 11.43 20.46
C GLU A 417 -28.10 10.20 19.95
N ASP A 418 -27.40 10.30 18.80
CA ASP A 418 -26.61 9.20 18.23
C ASP A 418 -25.43 8.80 19.13
N ARG A 419 -24.88 9.77 19.86
CA ARG A 419 -23.70 9.56 20.71
C ARG A 419 -24.07 8.89 22.03
N LEU A 420 -25.25 9.21 22.57
CA LEU A 420 -25.74 8.65 23.82
C LEU A 420 -26.05 7.15 23.69
N GLY A 421 -26.70 6.74 22.60
CA GLY A 421 -26.98 5.33 22.33
C GLY A 421 -25.71 4.48 22.18
N LEU A 422 -24.74 4.95 21.39
CA LEU A 422 -23.43 4.29 21.27
C LEU A 422 -22.72 4.22 22.62
N PHE A 423 -22.68 5.32 23.37
CA PHE A 423 -22.03 5.38 24.67
C PHE A 423 -22.62 4.36 25.66
N LEU A 424 -23.95 4.26 25.75
CA LEU A 424 -24.63 3.28 26.59
C LEU A 424 -24.28 1.84 26.20
N VAL A 425 -24.35 1.51 24.91
CA VAL A 425 -24.00 0.17 24.39
C VAL A 425 -22.55 -0.19 24.73
N LEU A 426 -21.60 0.72 24.45
CA LEU A 426 -20.19 0.48 24.74
C LEU A 426 -19.94 0.35 26.25
N THR A 427 -20.60 1.17 27.07
CA THR A 427 -20.45 1.11 28.54
C THR A 427 -20.93 -0.24 29.08
N VAL A 428 -22.11 -0.69 28.66
CA VAL A 428 -22.68 -1.98 29.07
C VAL A 428 -21.79 -3.13 28.60
N LEU A 429 -21.43 -3.18 27.32
CA LEU A 429 -20.58 -4.25 26.78
C LEU A 429 -19.19 -4.29 27.43
N THR A 430 -18.59 -3.12 27.69
CA THR A 430 -17.31 -3.04 28.40
C THR A 430 -17.43 -3.55 29.82
N GLY A 431 -18.50 -3.17 30.54
CA GLY A 431 -18.77 -3.67 31.89
C GLY A 431 -18.91 -5.19 31.94
N ILE A 432 -19.70 -5.78 31.04
CA ILE A 432 -19.85 -7.25 30.96
C ILE A 432 -18.50 -7.90 30.62
N SER A 433 -17.72 -7.33 29.71
CA SER A 433 -16.42 -7.87 29.31
C SER A 433 -15.37 -7.84 30.43
N LEU A 434 -15.27 -6.73 31.17
CA LEU A 434 -14.38 -6.59 32.32
C LEU A 434 -14.73 -7.60 33.42
N VAL A 435 -16.02 -7.83 33.68
CA VAL A 435 -16.47 -8.80 34.68
C VAL A 435 -16.22 -10.23 34.21
N GLY A 436 -16.46 -10.51 32.92
CA GLY A 436 -16.28 -11.82 32.32
C GLY A 436 -14.82 -12.27 32.25
N TYR A 437 -13.89 -11.32 32.05
CA TYR A 437 -12.44 -11.57 31.97
C TYR A 437 -11.66 -11.00 33.17
N ARG A 438 -12.31 -10.86 34.33
CA ARG A 438 -11.70 -10.24 35.53
C ARG A 438 -10.37 -10.84 35.96
N GLU A 439 -10.17 -12.15 35.74
CA GLU A 439 -8.94 -12.88 36.07
C GLU A 439 -7.75 -12.48 35.18
N LEU A 440 -8.01 -11.94 33.99
CA LEU A 440 -6.98 -11.49 33.04
C LEU A 440 -6.55 -10.03 33.28
N LEU A 441 -7.26 -9.27 34.12
CA LEU A 441 -6.98 -7.83 34.31
C LEU A 441 -5.58 -7.55 34.86
N THR A 442 -5.02 -8.48 35.64
CA THR A 442 -3.68 -8.38 36.22
C THR A 442 -2.66 -9.25 35.49
N ALA A 443 -3.05 -9.94 34.42
CA ALA A 443 -2.16 -10.83 33.69
C ALA A 443 -1.18 -10.05 32.81
N PRO A 444 0.14 -10.31 32.89
CA PRO A 444 1.13 -9.64 32.03
C PRO A 444 1.10 -10.16 30.58
N ALA A 445 0.59 -11.37 30.36
CA ALA A 445 0.40 -11.99 29.05
C ALA A 445 -0.80 -12.95 29.04
N LEU A 446 -1.29 -13.28 27.85
CA LEU A 446 -2.24 -14.38 27.66
C LEU A 446 -1.47 -15.70 27.62
N GLY A 447 -1.99 -16.73 28.28
CA GLY A 447 -1.55 -18.12 28.14
C GLY A 447 -2.73 -19.06 27.90
N GLY A 448 -2.44 -20.32 27.63
CA GLY A 448 -3.44 -21.36 27.39
C GLY A 448 -4.10 -21.30 26.01
N GLY A 449 -4.66 -22.43 25.57
CA GLY A 449 -5.19 -22.58 24.21
C GLY A 449 -4.17 -22.18 23.14
N ALA A 450 -4.63 -21.46 22.11
CA ALA A 450 -3.77 -21.03 21.01
C ALA A 450 -2.90 -19.81 21.36
N ALA A 451 -3.08 -19.21 22.55
CA ALA A 451 -2.44 -17.95 22.92
C ALA A 451 -0.98 -18.15 23.36
N LEU A 452 -0.10 -17.33 22.79
CA LEU A 452 1.31 -17.24 23.17
C LEU A 452 1.67 -15.77 23.49
N PRO A 453 2.66 -15.53 24.36
CA PRO A 453 3.21 -14.19 24.57
C PRO A 453 3.96 -13.68 23.33
N VAL A 454 4.25 -12.38 23.30
CA VAL A 454 5.20 -11.74 22.39
C VAL A 454 6.52 -11.55 23.12
N SER A 455 7.65 -11.63 22.41
CA SER A 455 8.99 -11.39 22.96
C SER A 455 9.06 -10.07 23.75
N GLY A 456 9.83 -10.08 24.84
CA GLY A 456 9.80 -9.04 25.87
C GLY A 456 10.44 -7.70 25.48
N SER A 457 11.20 -7.66 24.39
CA SER A 457 11.90 -6.46 23.94
C SER A 457 11.57 -6.10 22.48
N LEU A 458 11.56 -4.79 22.17
CA LEU A 458 11.36 -4.31 20.80
C LEU A 458 12.50 -4.75 19.85
N ALA A 459 13.73 -4.81 20.38
CA ALA A 459 14.89 -5.26 19.62
C ALA A 459 14.74 -6.71 19.16
N GLU A 460 14.30 -7.58 20.07
CA GLU A 460 14.08 -8.99 19.76
C GLU A 460 12.95 -9.17 18.73
N VAL A 461 11.81 -8.50 18.90
CA VAL A 461 10.71 -8.56 17.90
C VAL A 461 11.18 -8.06 16.52
N TRP A 462 11.97 -6.99 16.48
CA TRP A 462 12.57 -6.48 15.25
C TRP A 462 13.53 -7.50 14.62
N HIS A 463 14.36 -8.14 15.44
CA HIS A 463 15.26 -9.21 15.00
C HIS A 463 14.46 -10.37 14.40
N GLN A 464 13.41 -10.84 15.08
CA GLN A 464 12.61 -11.96 14.60
C GLN A 464 11.94 -11.71 13.25
N ILE A 465 11.57 -10.47 12.95
CA ILE A 465 10.93 -10.13 11.66
C ILE A 465 11.94 -9.97 10.55
N THR A 466 13.11 -9.43 10.87
CA THR A 466 14.13 -9.17 9.86
C THR A 466 14.95 -10.42 9.56
N SER A 467 15.09 -11.34 10.51
CA SER A 467 15.82 -12.61 10.36
C SER A 467 15.08 -13.64 9.51
N PHE A 468 15.82 -14.35 8.66
CA PHE A 468 15.31 -15.46 7.83
C PHE A 468 15.70 -16.83 8.41
N LEU A 469 16.04 -16.87 9.70
CA LEU A 469 16.25 -18.09 10.46
C LEU A 469 15.02 -18.40 11.32
N VAL A 470 14.73 -19.68 11.48
CA VAL A 470 13.72 -20.17 12.41
C VAL A 470 14.36 -20.15 13.83
N PRO A 471 13.84 -19.34 14.77
CA PRO A 471 14.49 -19.13 16.07
C PRO A 471 14.55 -20.40 16.92
N ASP A 472 13.44 -21.13 16.95
CA ASP A 472 13.24 -22.38 17.69
C ASP A 472 13.64 -23.59 16.83
N SER A 473 14.82 -23.52 16.22
CA SER A 473 15.36 -24.60 15.37
C SER A 473 16.87 -24.71 15.50
N LEU A 474 17.41 -25.78 14.91
CA LEU A 474 18.86 -26.02 14.79
C LEU A 474 19.45 -25.40 13.50
N GLY A 475 19.00 -24.20 13.12
CA GLY A 475 19.55 -23.46 11.97
C GLY A 475 18.71 -23.53 10.70
N GLU A 476 17.43 -23.90 10.81
CA GLU A 476 16.53 -23.90 9.67
C GLU A 476 16.26 -22.50 9.12
N ARG A 477 16.03 -22.40 7.82
CA ARG A 477 15.71 -21.14 7.14
C ARG A 477 14.21 -21.02 6.89
N ALA A 478 13.61 -19.95 7.40
CA ALA A 478 12.30 -19.51 6.97
C ALA A 478 12.10 -18.01 7.21
N ALA A 479 11.42 -17.34 6.28
CA ALA A 479 11.01 -15.96 6.50
C ALA A 479 9.92 -15.87 7.58
N ALA A 480 9.88 -14.75 8.30
CA ALA A 480 8.87 -14.49 9.32
C ALA A 480 7.45 -14.46 8.74
N ASP A 481 6.49 -14.91 9.55
CA ASP A 481 5.08 -14.88 9.19
C ASP A 481 4.55 -13.44 9.14
N PRO A 482 3.60 -13.10 8.26
CA PRO A 482 3.06 -11.74 8.13
C PRO A 482 2.49 -11.16 9.43
N PHE A 483 2.00 -12.01 10.34
CA PHE A 483 1.48 -11.58 11.63
C PHE A 483 2.53 -10.93 12.52
N ALA A 484 3.80 -11.32 12.39
CA ALA A 484 4.90 -10.72 13.15
C ALA A 484 5.02 -9.21 12.89
N LEU A 485 4.72 -8.74 11.67
CA LEU A 485 4.67 -7.30 11.36
C LEU A 485 3.60 -6.56 12.19
N VAL A 486 2.45 -7.18 12.43
CA VAL A 486 1.40 -6.61 13.28
C VAL A 486 1.91 -6.51 14.72
N LEU A 487 2.58 -7.56 15.22
CA LEU A 487 3.18 -7.59 16.55
C LEU A 487 4.26 -6.53 16.72
N LEU A 488 5.08 -6.25 15.69
CA LEU A 488 6.05 -5.15 15.72
C LEU A 488 5.38 -3.79 15.84
N VAL A 489 4.31 -3.54 15.08
CA VAL A 489 3.57 -2.28 15.20
C VAL A 489 3.00 -2.13 16.61
N LEU A 490 2.41 -3.19 17.17
CA LEU A 490 1.94 -3.19 18.55
C LEU A 490 3.08 -2.98 19.56
N SER A 491 4.24 -3.60 19.33
CA SER A 491 5.43 -3.45 20.19
C SER A 491 5.98 -2.02 20.15
N VAL A 492 6.06 -1.39 18.97
CA VAL A 492 6.48 0.01 18.83
C VAL A 492 5.51 0.95 19.54
N LEU A 493 4.20 0.75 19.35
CA LEU A 493 3.16 1.59 19.97
C LEU A 493 3.08 1.43 21.49
N SER A 494 3.43 0.25 22.01
CA SER A 494 3.41 -0.08 23.45
C SER A 494 4.78 -0.02 24.11
N LEU A 495 5.83 0.43 23.41
CA LEU A 495 7.21 0.49 23.90
C LEU A 495 7.74 -0.86 24.41
N GLY A 496 7.37 -1.96 23.74
CA GLY A 496 7.81 -3.34 24.07
C GLY A 496 6.78 -4.18 24.84
N HIS A 497 5.62 -3.63 25.22
CA HIS A 497 4.60 -4.34 26.00
C HIS A 497 3.48 -4.96 25.15
N ALA A 498 3.82 -5.55 24.00
CA ALA A 498 2.82 -6.10 23.07
C ALA A 498 1.97 -7.22 23.69
N SER A 499 2.54 -8.09 24.53
CA SER A 499 1.82 -9.14 25.27
C SER A 499 0.65 -8.59 26.09
N ALA A 500 0.86 -7.49 26.81
CA ALA A 500 -0.20 -6.83 27.58
C ALA A 500 -1.27 -6.20 26.66
N VAL A 501 -0.87 -5.66 25.51
CA VAL A 501 -1.83 -5.14 24.52
C VAL A 501 -2.73 -6.26 24.00
N LEU A 502 -2.20 -7.46 23.74
CA LEU A 502 -3.00 -8.61 23.32
C LEU A 502 -4.00 -9.05 24.38
N VAL A 503 -3.62 -9.04 25.67
CA VAL A 503 -4.55 -9.24 26.81
C VAL A 503 -5.71 -8.25 26.72
N TRP A 504 -5.41 -6.96 26.59
CA TRP A 504 -6.44 -5.91 26.54
C TRP A 504 -7.30 -5.97 25.27
N ILE A 505 -6.75 -6.37 24.12
CA ILE A 505 -7.53 -6.63 22.90
C ILE A 505 -8.55 -7.74 23.15
N THR A 506 -8.17 -8.82 23.82
CA THR A 506 -9.08 -9.92 24.18
C THR A 506 -10.15 -9.47 25.18
N ILE A 507 -9.75 -8.72 26.23
CA ILE A 507 -10.69 -8.16 27.21
C ILE A 507 -11.67 -7.16 26.56
N LEU A 508 -11.23 -6.38 25.58
CA LEU A 508 -12.06 -5.37 24.91
C LEU A 508 -12.63 -5.85 23.57
N ALA A 509 -12.53 -7.14 23.25
CA ALA A 509 -12.92 -7.66 21.94
C ALA A 509 -14.38 -7.36 21.60
N VAL A 510 -15.30 -7.57 22.55
CA VAL A 510 -16.74 -7.32 22.41
C VAL A 510 -17.05 -5.83 22.16
N PRO A 511 -16.66 -4.87 23.03
CA PRO A 511 -16.95 -3.45 22.79
C PRO A 511 -16.22 -2.88 21.57
N LEU A 512 -15.00 -3.31 21.26
CA LEU A 512 -14.28 -2.87 20.05
C LEU A 512 -14.99 -3.35 18.78
N SER A 513 -15.45 -4.60 18.75
CA SER A 513 -16.23 -5.15 17.63
C SER A 513 -17.55 -4.38 17.46
N ALA A 514 -18.27 -4.11 18.55
CA ALA A 514 -19.49 -3.30 18.49
C ALA A 514 -19.23 -1.89 17.93
N LEU A 515 -18.13 -1.23 18.33
CA LEU A 515 -17.74 0.09 17.83
C LEU A 515 -17.47 0.08 16.32
N THR A 516 -16.73 -0.90 15.82
CA THR A 516 -16.39 -0.98 14.39
C THR A 516 -17.63 -1.27 13.54
N ALA A 517 -18.50 -2.17 14.00
CA ALA A 517 -19.79 -2.46 13.37
C ALA A 517 -20.74 -1.26 13.38
N TRP A 518 -20.78 -0.48 14.46
CA TRP A 518 -21.57 0.76 14.54
C TRP A 518 -21.20 1.78 13.45
N TRP A 519 -19.91 1.93 13.16
CA TRP A 519 -19.44 2.82 12.09
C TRP A 519 -19.79 2.26 10.71
N ALA A 520 -19.58 0.95 10.49
CA ALA A 520 -19.90 0.30 9.23
C ALA A 520 -21.41 0.30 8.93
N ALA A 521 -22.26 0.11 9.94
CA ALA A 521 -23.71 0.12 9.82
C ALA A 521 -24.26 1.46 9.28
N GLY A 522 -23.54 2.57 9.52
CA GLY A 522 -23.87 3.88 8.95
C GLY A 522 -23.78 3.95 7.42
N LEU A 523 -23.14 2.96 6.77
CA LEU A 523 -23.21 2.80 5.32
C LEU A 523 -24.56 2.28 4.85
N PHE A 524 -25.24 1.51 5.68
CA PHE A 524 -26.43 0.73 5.31
C PHE A 524 -27.73 1.32 5.82
N SER A 525 -27.69 2.06 6.93
CA SER A 525 -28.86 2.78 7.43
C SER A 525 -28.49 4.07 8.17
N ALA A 526 -29.33 5.09 8.00
CA ALA A 526 -29.21 6.35 8.74
C ALA A 526 -29.79 6.29 10.17
N ARG A 527 -30.61 5.29 10.50
CA ARG A 527 -31.30 5.22 11.81
C ARG A 527 -30.37 4.69 12.90
N THR A 528 -30.29 5.42 14.01
CA THR A 528 -29.52 5.07 15.22
C THR A 528 -29.83 3.66 15.72
N PHE A 529 -31.12 3.32 15.83
CA PHE A 529 -31.58 2.02 16.30
C PHE A 529 -31.03 0.84 15.49
N HIS A 530 -31.05 0.94 14.15
CA HIS A 530 -30.50 -0.11 13.29
C HIS A 530 -28.98 -0.30 13.49
N ARG A 531 -28.26 0.80 13.74
CA ARG A 531 -26.83 0.76 14.03
C ARG A 531 -26.55 0.13 15.40
N ILE A 532 -27.43 0.35 16.39
CA ILE A 532 -27.33 -0.28 17.73
C ILE A 532 -27.47 -1.79 17.56
N ILE A 533 -28.52 -2.24 16.85
CA ILE A 533 -28.76 -3.66 16.57
C ILE A 533 -27.54 -4.30 15.87
N ALA A 534 -27.03 -3.67 14.81
CA ALA A 534 -25.86 -4.19 14.10
C ALA A 534 -24.61 -4.30 15.00
N ALA A 535 -24.37 -3.30 15.85
CA ALA A 535 -23.26 -3.29 16.79
C ALA A 535 -23.36 -4.42 17.83
N LEU A 536 -24.57 -4.65 18.36
CA LEU A 536 -24.84 -5.70 19.33
C LEU A 536 -24.73 -7.10 18.72
N ILE A 537 -25.33 -7.34 17.55
CA ILE A 537 -25.24 -8.64 16.84
C ILE A 537 -23.78 -8.97 16.52
N TRP A 538 -23.01 -7.99 16.07
CA TRP A 538 -21.60 -8.19 15.72
C TRP A 538 -20.74 -8.45 16.96
N GLY A 539 -20.88 -7.62 18.00
CA GLY A 539 -20.10 -7.76 19.23
C GLY A 539 -20.45 -9.02 20.05
N LEU A 540 -21.65 -9.58 19.87
CA LEU A 540 -22.13 -10.78 20.55
C LEU A 540 -22.20 -12.00 19.62
N LEU A 541 -21.40 -12.02 18.55
CA LEU A 541 -21.37 -13.15 17.62
C LEU A 541 -20.70 -14.37 18.26
N PRO A 542 -21.30 -15.59 18.22
CA PRO A 542 -20.70 -16.79 18.81
C PRO A 542 -19.29 -17.11 18.29
N ALA A 543 -19.01 -16.84 17.01
CA ALA A 543 -17.68 -17.00 16.43
C ALA A 543 -16.61 -16.13 17.13
N LEU A 544 -16.93 -14.88 17.50
CA LEU A 544 -15.99 -14.01 18.25
C LEU A 544 -15.70 -14.58 19.63
N HIS A 545 -16.74 -15.04 20.33
CA HIS A 545 -16.61 -15.61 21.67
C HIS A 545 -15.79 -16.90 21.67
N THR A 546 -15.91 -17.70 20.60
CA THR A 546 -15.11 -18.90 20.39
C THR A 546 -13.64 -18.55 20.18
N SER A 547 -13.33 -17.68 19.23
CA SER A 547 -11.94 -17.26 18.97
C SER A 547 -11.29 -16.63 20.21
N ALA A 548 -12.02 -15.77 20.93
CA ALA A 548 -11.52 -15.16 22.16
C ALA A 548 -11.28 -16.19 23.27
N GLY A 549 -12.23 -17.11 23.50
CA GLY A 549 -12.13 -18.14 24.53
C GLY A 549 -11.04 -19.18 24.27
N GLN A 550 -10.70 -19.44 23.00
CA GLN A 550 -9.64 -20.37 22.58
C GLN A 550 -8.26 -19.71 22.42
N GLY A 551 -8.16 -18.39 22.61
CA GLY A 551 -6.88 -17.69 22.49
C GLY A 551 -6.43 -17.44 21.05
N ARG A 552 -7.33 -17.54 20.06
CA ARG A 552 -7.06 -17.27 18.65
C ARG A 552 -7.03 -15.77 18.37
N ILE A 553 -5.98 -15.11 18.85
CA ILE A 553 -5.84 -13.63 18.86
C ILE A 553 -5.92 -13.05 17.44
N GLY A 554 -5.34 -13.74 16.45
CA GLY A 554 -5.41 -13.34 15.05
C GLY A 554 -6.86 -13.23 14.53
N ALA A 555 -7.69 -14.24 14.83
CA ALA A 555 -9.10 -14.25 14.49
C ALA A 555 -9.90 -13.14 15.19
N VAL A 556 -9.59 -12.83 16.46
CA VAL A 556 -10.20 -11.72 17.21
C VAL A 556 -9.88 -10.38 16.56
N ILE A 557 -8.61 -10.12 16.22
CA ILE A 557 -8.20 -8.87 15.55
C ILE A 557 -8.89 -8.74 14.19
N ALA A 558 -8.94 -9.82 13.40
CA ALA A 558 -9.62 -9.83 12.11
C ALA A 558 -11.12 -9.50 12.26
N HIS A 559 -11.81 -10.13 13.21
CA HIS A 559 -13.23 -9.86 13.50
C HIS A 559 -13.48 -8.40 13.89
N ILE A 560 -12.64 -7.80 14.75
CA ILE A 560 -12.76 -6.40 15.14
C ILE A 560 -12.63 -5.47 13.92
N LEU A 561 -11.67 -5.73 13.03
CA LEU A 561 -11.31 -4.81 11.94
C LEU A 561 -12.16 -4.96 10.67
N LEU A 562 -12.78 -6.12 10.43
CA LEU A 562 -13.58 -6.43 9.24
C LEU A 562 -14.64 -5.35 8.90
N PRO A 563 -15.44 -4.83 9.86
CA PRO A 563 -16.42 -3.78 9.55
C PRO A 563 -15.78 -2.48 9.05
N ILE A 564 -14.63 -2.07 9.60
CA ILE A 564 -13.93 -0.85 9.17
C ILE A 564 -13.30 -1.04 7.77
N LEU A 565 -12.80 -2.25 7.46
CA LEU A 565 -12.34 -2.57 6.12
C LEU A 565 -13.47 -2.37 5.09
N VAL A 566 -14.66 -2.90 5.36
CA VAL A 566 -15.84 -2.71 4.50
C VAL A 566 -16.22 -1.22 4.42
N LEU A 567 -16.18 -0.50 5.55
CA LEU A 567 -16.43 0.94 5.60
C LEU A 567 -15.49 1.71 4.66
N ALA A 568 -14.19 1.47 4.76
CA ALA A 568 -13.16 2.14 3.97
C ALA A 568 -13.27 1.78 2.48
N ALA A 569 -13.45 0.50 2.15
CA ALA A 569 -13.59 0.01 0.77
C ALA A 569 -14.83 0.60 0.07
N VAL A 570 -15.99 0.61 0.75
CA VAL A 570 -17.22 1.19 0.19
C VAL A 570 -17.08 2.71 0.04
N ARG A 571 -16.47 3.41 1.01
CA ARG A 571 -16.21 4.85 0.89
C ARG A 571 -15.26 5.19 -0.25
N ALA A 572 -14.27 4.35 -0.53
CA ALA A 572 -13.41 4.48 -1.71
C ALA A 572 -14.23 4.45 -3.01
N VAL A 573 -15.11 3.45 -3.17
CA VAL A 573 -16.00 3.34 -4.33
C VAL A 573 -17.00 4.49 -4.40
N GLN A 574 -17.54 4.96 -3.27
CA GLN A 574 -18.46 6.10 -3.25
C GLN A 574 -17.76 7.42 -3.63
N ALA A 575 -16.56 7.67 -3.10
CA ALA A 575 -15.76 8.84 -3.45
C ALA A 575 -15.43 8.86 -4.95
N ARG A 576 -15.09 7.70 -5.50
CA ARG A 576 -14.95 7.49 -6.96
C ARG A 576 -16.20 7.86 -7.74
N ARG A 577 -17.36 7.31 -7.36
CA ARG A 577 -18.64 7.55 -8.05
C ARG A 577 -19.01 9.03 -8.07
N ARG A 578 -18.82 9.74 -6.96
CA ARG A 578 -19.11 11.19 -6.87
C ARG A 578 -18.23 12.04 -7.79
N ALA A 579 -17.01 11.59 -8.09
CA ALA A 579 -16.09 12.31 -8.97
C ALA A 579 -16.36 12.11 -10.48
N GLU A 580 -17.05 11.05 -10.90
CA GLU A 580 -17.33 10.75 -12.33
C GLU A 580 -18.21 11.77 -13.08
N PRO A 581 -19.31 12.32 -12.54
CA PRO A 581 -20.14 13.28 -13.28
C PRO A 581 -19.51 14.68 -13.42
N ALA A 582 -18.79 15.17 -12.39
CA ALA A 582 -18.04 16.43 -12.45
C ALA A 582 -16.93 16.40 -13.50
N ALA A 583 -16.39 15.20 -13.73
CA ALA A 583 -15.36 14.92 -14.70
C ALA A 583 -15.87 15.02 -16.15
N ALA A 584 -17.10 14.62 -16.49
CA ALA A 584 -17.59 14.65 -17.88
C ALA A 584 -17.55 16.07 -18.51
N HIS A 585 -17.78 17.10 -17.70
CA HIS A 585 -17.68 18.51 -18.11
C HIS A 585 -16.27 19.12 -17.95
N ARG A 586 -15.32 18.38 -17.35
CA ARG A 586 -13.94 18.84 -17.06
C ARG A 586 -12.90 17.94 -17.77
N ARG A 587 -12.15 18.50 -18.73
CA ARG A 587 -11.13 17.76 -19.50
C ARG A 587 -9.85 17.41 -18.72
N VAL A 588 -9.69 17.87 -17.48
CA VAL A 588 -8.51 17.52 -16.67
C VAL A 588 -8.65 16.09 -16.14
N THR A 589 -8.10 15.15 -16.91
CA THR A 589 -8.20 13.71 -16.69
C THR A 589 -7.44 13.23 -15.45
N SER A 590 -6.47 13.99 -14.97
CA SER A 590 -5.57 13.60 -13.87
C SER A 590 -6.19 13.66 -12.47
N LEU A 591 -7.20 14.49 -12.23
CA LEU A 591 -7.88 14.59 -10.92
C LEU A 591 -9.15 13.75 -10.80
N ARG A 592 -9.70 13.29 -11.93
CA ARG A 592 -10.71 12.21 -11.98
C ARG A 592 -10.25 10.98 -11.21
N LEU A 593 -8.94 10.76 -11.23
CA LEU A 593 -8.31 9.55 -10.75
C LEU A 593 -7.91 9.63 -9.26
N ALA A 594 -7.88 10.76 -8.55
CA ALA A 594 -7.46 10.74 -7.13
C ALA A 594 -8.59 10.42 -6.13
N ALA A 595 -9.84 10.65 -6.51
CA ALA A 595 -10.98 10.46 -5.62
C ALA A 595 -11.09 9.01 -5.12
N GLY A 596 -11.05 8.82 -3.80
CA GLY A 596 -11.18 7.51 -3.15
C GLY A 596 -9.87 6.73 -2.94
N TRP A 597 -8.70 7.24 -3.35
CA TRP A 597 -7.42 6.57 -3.08
C TRP A 597 -7.05 6.59 -1.59
N GLU A 598 -7.35 7.67 -0.88
CA GLU A 598 -7.05 7.78 0.56
C GLU A 598 -7.74 6.65 1.34
N THR A 599 -9.05 6.50 1.11
CA THR A 599 -9.85 5.45 1.74
C THR A 599 -9.55 4.06 1.17
N ALA A 600 -9.16 3.94 -0.11
CA ALA A 600 -8.70 2.67 -0.67
C ALA A 600 -7.36 2.23 -0.07
N ALA A 601 -6.43 3.16 0.17
CA ALA A 601 -5.15 2.87 0.80
C ALA A 601 -5.35 2.51 2.28
N ALA A 602 -6.26 3.20 2.98
CA ALA A 602 -6.67 2.80 4.33
C ALA A 602 -7.27 1.38 4.32
N ALA A 603 -8.16 1.07 3.38
CA ALA A 603 -8.69 -0.28 3.19
C ALA A 603 -7.58 -1.30 2.87
N ALA A 604 -6.58 -0.92 2.09
CA ALA A 604 -5.47 -1.79 1.71
C ALA A 604 -4.58 -2.16 2.91
N LEU A 605 -4.28 -1.19 3.78
CA LEU A 605 -3.55 -1.42 5.01
C LEU A 605 -4.37 -2.23 6.03
N LEU A 606 -5.67 -1.94 6.15
CA LEU A 606 -6.58 -2.74 6.98
C LEU A 606 -6.65 -4.19 6.50
N LEU A 607 -6.74 -4.42 5.18
CA LEU A 607 -6.72 -5.77 4.62
C LEU A 607 -5.38 -6.46 4.87
N ALA A 608 -4.25 -5.74 4.83
CA ALA A 608 -2.95 -6.31 5.17
C ALA A 608 -2.88 -6.78 6.62
N VAL A 609 -3.38 -5.98 7.57
CA VAL A 609 -3.46 -6.37 8.98
C VAL A 609 -4.42 -7.56 9.18
N ILE A 610 -5.60 -7.52 8.55
CA ILE A 610 -6.60 -8.60 8.65
C ILE A 610 -6.08 -9.90 8.04
N ALA A 611 -5.46 -9.85 6.87
CA ALA A 611 -4.90 -11.04 6.21
C ALA A 611 -3.68 -11.58 6.97
N ALA A 612 -2.86 -10.71 7.56
CA ALA A 612 -1.77 -11.15 8.44
C ALA A 612 -2.29 -11.84 9.71
N ALA A 613 -3.37 -11.33 10.30
CA ALA A 613 -3.99 -11.89 11.49
C ALA A 613 -4.81 -13.16 11.22
N ALA A 614 -5.40 -13.28 10.03
CA ALA A 614 -6.17 -14.44 9.59
C ALA A 614 -5.81 -14.77 8.12
N PRO A 615 -4.71 -15.52 7.88
CA PRO A 615 -4.23 -15.87 6.54
C PRO A 615 -5.29 -16.46 5.61
N VAL A 616 -6.21 -17.24 6.19
CA VAL A 616 -7.36 -17.85 5.50
C VAL A 616 -8.23 -16.84 4.73
N LEU A 617 -8.21 -15.55 5.11
CA LEU A 617 -8.95 -14.50 4.41
C LEU A 617 -8.26 -13.96 3.15
N LEU A 618 -6.97 -14.21 2.94
CA LEU A 618 -6.21 -13.59 1.85
C LEU A 618 -6.82 -13.94 0.48
N VAL A 619 -7.04 -15.23 0.22
CA VAL A 619 -7.58 -15.74 -1.05
C VAL A 619 -8.99 -15.18 -1.33
N PRO A 620 -9.99 -15.34 -0.44
CA PRO A 620 -11.33 -14.81 -0.70
C PRO A 620 -11.35 -13.27 -0.78
N ALA A 621 -10.50 -12.56 -0.03
CA ALA A 621 -10.41 -11.10 -0.12
C ALA A 621 -9.84 -10.62 -1.46
N VAL A 622 -8.79 -11.27 -1.97
CA VAL A 622 -8.21 -10.97 -3.30
C VAL A 622 -9.26 -11.22 -4.38
N ILE A 623 -9.92 -12.37 -4.36
CA ILE A 623 -10.99 -12.70 -5.33
C ILE A 623 -12.11 -11.65 -5.27
N THR A 624 -12.54 -11.27 -4.06
CA THR A 624 -13.57 -10.24 -3.87
C THR A 624 -13.14 -8.88 -4.46
N CYS A 625 -11.89 -8.47 -4.20
CA CYS A 625 -11.34 -7.22 -4.74
C CYS A 625 -11.21 -7.23 -6.28
N LEU A 626 -11.06 -8.40 -6.91
CA LEU A 626 -11.01 -8.54 -8.36
C LEU A 626 -12.41 -8.61 -9.00
N VAL A 627 -13.36 -9.30 -8.37
CA VAL A 627 -14.70 -9.58 -8.92
C VAL A 627 -15.69 -8.45 -8.68
N VAL A 628 -15.72 -7.82 -7.49
CA VAL A 628 -16.66 -6.72 -7.18
C VAL A 628 -16.57 -5.54 -8.17
N PRO A 629 -15.38 -5.13 -8.65
CA PRO A 629 -15.24 -4.13 -9.71
C PRO A 629 -15.95 -4.48 -11.03
N LEU A 630 -16.10 -5.76 -11.35
CA LEU A 630 -16.81 -6.21 -12.56
C LEU A 630 -18.30 -5.89 -12.48
N VAL A 631 -18.88 -5.91 -11.27
CA VAL A 631 -20.28 -5.56 -11.00
C VAL A 631 -20.46 -4.04 -10.81
N THR A 632 -19.49 -3.39 -10.17
CA THR A 632 -19.59 -1.96 -9.78
C THR A 632 -19.05 -0.98 -10.84
N GLY A 633 -18.48 -1.49 -11.93
CA GLY A 633 -18.01 -0.73 -13.08
C GLY A 633 -16.72 0.05 -12.82
N ARG A 634 -16.53 1.16 -13.56
CA ARG A 634 -15.30 1.98 -13.50
C ARG A 634 -14.99 2.48 -12.08
N SER A 635 -16.02 2.89 -11.33
CA SER A 635 -15.88 3.31 -9.94
C SER A 635 -15.33 2.24 -8.99
N GLY A 636 -15.58 0.95 -9.29
CA GLY A 636 -15.11 -0.18 -8.51
C GLY A 636 -13.63 -0.48 -8.66
N ARG A 637 -13.00 -0.08 -9.78
CA ARG A 637 -11.60 -0.42 -10.08
C ARG A 637 -10.59 0.07 -9.04
N VAL A 638 -10.97 1.02 -8.19
CA VAL A 638 -10.14 1.45 -7.04
C VAL A 638 -9.87 0.30 -6.07
N LEU A 639 -10.75 -0.72 -6.01
CA LEU A 639 -10.58 -1.89 -5.14
C LEU A 639 -9.42 -2.78 -5.57
N TRP A 640 -8.93 -2.70 -6.81
CA TRP A 640 -7.74 -3.45 -7.25
C TRP A 640 -6.45 -3.02 -6.51
N LEU A 641 -6.46 -1.85 -5.86
CA LEU A 641 -5.35 -1.40 -5.02
C LEU A 641 -5.35 -2.04 -3.63
N VAL A 642 -6.51 -2.50 -3.16
CA VAL A 642 -6.72 -3.00 -1.79
C VAL A 642 -5.89 -4.25 -1.46
N PRO A 643 -5.79 -5.28 -2.33
CA PRO A 643 -5.00 -6.48 -1.99
C PRO A 643 -3.48 -6.29 -2.06
N ILE A 644 -2.97 -5.19 -2.64
CA ILE A 644 -1.54 -5.04 -2.94
C ILE A 644 -0.66 -5.15 -1.68
N PRO A 645 -0.92 -4.40 -0.59
CA PRO A 645 -0.08 -4.50 0.61
C PRO A 645 -0.19 -5.86 1.30
N ALA A 646 -1.39 -6.45 1.32
CA ALA A 646 -1.63 -7.77 1.91
C ALA A 646 -0.83 -8.86 1.16
N VAL A 647 -0.89 -8.87 -0.17
CA VAL A 647 -0.10 -9.84 -0.97
C VAL A 647 1.41 -9.60 -0.76
N ALA A 648 1.86 -8.34 -0.73
CA ALA A 648 3.28 -8.01 -0.62
C ALA A 648 3.92 -8.52 0.69
N ILE A 649 3.23 -8.43 1.83
CA ILE A 649 3.78 -8.92 3.11
C ILE A 649 3.82 -10.46 3.19
N PHE A 650 3.01 -11.16 2.38
CA PHE A 650 3.04 -12.63 2.27
C PHE A 650 4.15 -13.14 1.35
N VAL A 651 4.72 -12.31 0.48
CA VAL A 651 5.73 -12.73 -0.51
C VAL A 651 6.94 -13.44 0.12
N PRO A 652 7.59 -12.93 1.20
CA PRO A 652 8.75 -13.60 1.79
C PRO A 652 8.42 -14.99 2.32
N MET A 653 7.29 -15.12 3.03
CA MET A 653 6.80 -16.39 3.57
C MET A 653 6.46 -17.39 2.45
N LEU A 654 5.78 -16.94 1.39
CA LEU A 654 5.42 -17.80 0.25
C LEU A 654 6.65 -18.24 -0.56
N ILE A 655 7.64 -17.37 -0.74
CA ILE A 655 8.91 -17.74 -1.38
C ILE A 655 9.64 -18.76 -0.50
N SER A 656 9.66 -18.55 0.82
CA SER A 656 10.27 -19.49 1.77
C SER A 656 9.58 -20.85 1.76
N ALA A 657 8.25 -20.88 1.68
CA ALA A 657 7.49 -22.12 1.60
C ALA A 657 7.74 -22.84 0.27
N TRP A 658 7.80 -22.09 -0.84
CA TRP A 658 8.14 -22.64 -2.16
C TRP A 658 9.54 -23.25 -2.20
N ASP A 659 10.55 -22.54 -1.69
CA ASP A 659 11.96 -22.99 -1.67
C ASP A 659 12.12 -24.30 -0.88
N ARG A 660 11.29 -24.49 0.15
CA ARG A 660 11.28 -25.70 1.00
C ARG A 660 10.42 -26.84 0.48
N GLY A 661 9.64 -26.63 -0.59
CA GLY A 661 8.63 -27.59 -1.05
C GLY A 661 7.45 -27.77 -0.08
N ALA A 662 7.24 -26.81 0.82
CA ALA A 662 6.15 -26.86 1.79
C ALA A 662 4.77 -26.74 1.12
N ASN A 663 3.74 -27.24 1.80
CA ASN A 663 2.37 -27.14 1.33
C ASN A 663 1.87 -25.68 1.41
N LEU A 664 1.93 -24.97 0.29
CA LEU A 664 1.50 -23.56 0.17
C LEU A 664 0.05 -23.33 0.60
N VAL A 665 -0.81 -24.34 0.43
CA VAL A 665 -2.22 -24.26 0.84
C VAL A 665 -2.27 -24.25 2.37
N ALA A 666 -1.59 -25.18 3.03
CA ALA A 666 -1.50 -25.20 4.48
C ALA A 666 -0.93 -23.88 5.03
N VAL A 667 0.15 -23.35 4.43
CA VAL A 667 0.75 -22.06 4.83
C VAL A 667 -0.22 -20.87 4.77
N LEU A 668 -1.15 -20.87 3.81
CA LEU A 668 -2.18 -19.82 3.69
C LEU A 668 -3.38 -20.04 4.61
N LEU A 669 -3.49 -21.22 5.22
CA LEU A 669 -4.61 -21.63 6.06
C LEU A 669 -4.24 -21.70 7.55
N SER A 670 -2.96 -21.81 7.89
CA SER A 670 -2.48 -21.83 9.27
C SER A 670 -2.83 -20.55 10.01
N GLU A 671 -3.19 -20.69 11.28
CA GLU A 671 -3.47 -19.58 12.16
C GLU A 671 -2.24 -19.17 12.96
N PRO A 672 -2.10 -17.88 13.30
CA PRO A 672 -1.03 -17.45 14.21
C PRO A 672 -1.31 -17.95 15.63
N GLY A 673 -0.33 -18.61 16.25
CA GLY A 673 -0.42 -19.18 17.59
C GLY A 673 -0.12 -20.68 17.59
N LEU A 674 -0.45 -21.35 18.70
CA LEU A 674 -0.40 -22.80 18.78
C LEU A 674 -1.59 -23.42 18.03
N ALA A 675 -1.33 -24.54 17.35
CA ALA A 675 -2.40 -25.37 16.81
C ALA A 675 -3.17 -26.03 17.95
N LEU A 676 -4.49 -26.09 17.81
CA LEU A 676 -5.37 -26.79 18.77
C LEU A 676 -6.01 -27.97 18.07
N ASP A 677 -6.01 -29.12 18.73
CA ASP A 677 -6.65 -30.31 18.22
C ASP A 677 -8.19 -30.22 18.32
N ALA A 678 -8.87 -31.22 17.76
CA ALA A 678 -10.33 -31.27 17.76
C ALA A 678 -10.90 -31.63 19.15
N ALA A 679 -10.12 -32.28 20.03
CA ALA A 679 -10.55 -32.67 21.36
C ALA A 679 -10.64 -31.45 22.30
N GLU A 680 -9.67 -30.55 22.22
CA GLU A 680 -9.62 -29.31 22.99
C GLU A 680 -10.52 -28.22 22.41
N ALA A 681 -10.45 -28.00 21.09
CA ALA A 681 -11.12 -26.87 20.44
C ALA A 681 -12.50 -27.19 19.87
N GLY A 682 -12.90 -28.46 19.83
CA GLY A 682 -14.15 -28.92 19.19
C GLY A 682 -14.05 -28.99 17.66
N ALA A 683 -14.87 -29.81 17.01
CA ALA A 683 -14.85 -29.93 15.56
C ALA A 683 -15.38 -28.67 14.83
N PRO A 684 -14.94 -28.38 13.59
CA PRO A 684 -15.48 -27.28 12.80
C PRO A 684 -17.00 -27.42 12.57
N ALA A 685 -17.74 -26.31 12.71
CA ALA A 685 -19.19 -26.31 12.52
C ALA A 685 -19.58 -26.70 11.07
N PRO A 686 -20.63 -27.52 10.87
CA PRO A 686 -21.20 -27.72 9.55
C PRO A 686 -21.80 -26.42 9.01
N VAL A 687 -21.92 -26.33 7.68
CA VAL A 687 -22.33 -25.13 6.93
C VAL A 687 -23.62 -24.48 7.46
N TRP A 688 -24.60 -25.28 7.89
CA TRP A 688 -25.87 -24.74 8.41
C TRP A 688 -25.72 -24.10 9.80
N GLN A 689 -24.82 -24.60 10.65
CA GLN A 689 -24.50 -23.97 11.95
C GLN A 689 -23.68 -22.70 11.74
N GLN A 690 -22.79 -22.69 10.75
CA GLN A 690 -22.06 -21.49 10.31
C GLN A 690 -22.99 -20.38 9.86
N LEU A 691 -24.08 -20.70 9.13
CA LEU A 691 -25.12 -19.73 8.75
C LEU A 691 -25.83 -19.09 9.95
N LEU A 692 -25.86 -19.76 11.10
CA LEU A 692 -26.43 -19.25 12.35
C LEU A 692 -25.42 -18.49 13.22
N GLY A 693 -24.15 -18.39 12.78
CA GLY A 693 -23.10 -17.64 13.47
C GLY A 693 -22.17 -18.47 14.36
N PHE A 694 -22.27 -19.80 14.33
CA PHE A 694 -21.44 -20.73 15.11
C PHE A 694 -20.27 -21.26 14.29
N SER A 695 -19.04 -21.22 14.85
CA SER A 695 -17.85 -21.74 14.18
C SER A 695 -17.43 -23.14 14.64
N ARG A 696 -17.88 -23.58 15.81
CA ARG A 696 -17.68 -24.93 16.33
C ARG A 696 -18.96 -25.73 16.29
N SER A 697 -18.83 -27.02 16.03
CA SER A 697 -19.96 -27.92 15.96
C SER A 697 -20.60 -28.07 17.34
N PHE A 698 -21.92 -28.11 17.39
CA PHE A 698 -22.65 -28.53 18.57
C PHE A 698 -23.66 -29.62 18.21
N ASP A 699 -24.01 -30.47 19.18
CA ASP A 699 -25.07 -31.44 19.00
C ASP A 699 -26.44 -30.76 19.07
N ALA A 700 -27.17 -30.78 17.96
CA ALA A 700 -28.50 -30.19 17.84
C ALA A 700 -29.57 -30.90 18.68
N ALA A 701 -29.34 -32.16 19.07
CA ALA A 701 -30.27 -32.94 19.89
C ALA A 701 -30.03 -32.74 21.40
N ALA A 702 -28.89 -32.16 21.79
CA ALA A 702 -28.52 -31.97 23.19
C ALA A 702 -29.37 -30.92 23.92
N GLY A 703 -29.44 -31.07 25.25
CA GLY A 703 -29.86 -30.02 26.18
C GLY A 703 -28.79 -28.93 26.33
N LEU A 704 -28.95 -28.01 27.29
CA LEU A 704 -27.95 -26.96 27.51
C LEU A 704 -26.74 -27.46 28.30
N PRO A 705 -25.52 -27.47 27.72
CA PRO A 705 -24.30 -27.78 28.46
C PRO A 705 -24.13 -26.76 29.59
N GLY A 706 -24.20 -27.24 30.84
CA GLY A 706 -24.24 -26.37 32.02
C GLY A 706 -25.47 -26.55 32.91
N ALA A 707 -26.60 -27.03 32.38
CA ALA A 707 -27.81 -27.29 33.17
C ALA A 707 -27.62 -28.40 34.24
N SER A 708 -26.61 -29.24 34.06
CA SER A 708 -26.28 -30.39 34.90
C SER A 708 -25.15 -30.15 35.93
N PHE A 709 -24.47 -28.99 35.91
CA PHE A 709 -23.42 -28.68 36.88
C PHE A 709 -24.02 -28.17 38.22
N ALA A 710 -24.26 -29.13 39.11
CA ALA A 710 -24.41 -29.01 40.57
C ALA A 710 -25.74 -28.50 41.15
N ASP A 711 -26.02 -28.97 42.38
CA ASP A 711 -27.09 -28.55 43.30
C ASP A 711 -27.21 -27.02 43.48
N SER A 712 -26.18 -26.25 43.12
CA SER A 712 -26.13 -24.78 43.13
C SER A 712 -26.88 -24.10 41.97
N ALA A 713 -27.21 -24.83 40.89
CA ALA A 713 -28.01 -24.34 39.76
C ALA A 713 -29.48 -24.80 39.83
N ALA A 714 -29.97 -25.23 41.00
CA ALA A 714 -31.33 -25.73 41.22
C ALA A 714 -32.48 -24.76 40.87
N TRP A 715 -32.18 -23.49 40.58
CA TRP A 715 -33.14 -22.48 40.13
C TRP A 715 -33.38 -22.49 38.61
N LEU A 716 -32.50 -23.12 37.82
CA LEU A 716 -32.71 -23.34 36.39
C LEU A 716 -33.69 -24.51 36.21
N PRO A 717 -34.85 -24.28 35.55
CA PRO A 717 -35.82 -25.34 35.29
C PRO A 717 -35.18 -26.57 34.64
N ALA A 718 -35.50 -27.77 35.15
CA ALA A 718 -35.12 -29.06 34.53
C ALA A 718 -35.52 -29.16 33.04
N VAL A 719 -36.47 -28.31 32.62
CA VAL A 719 -36.84 -28.10 31.23
C VAL A 719 -35.63 -27.81 30.34
N PHE A 720 -34.56 -27.16 30.82
CA PHE A 720 -33.38 -26.82 29.99
C PHE A 720 -32.41 -27.99 29.72
N ASP A 721 -32.58 -29.11 30.44
CA ASP A 721 -31.85 -30.37 30.19
C ASP A 721 -32.56 -31.24 29.13
N GLU A 722 -33.77 -30.85 28.71
CA GLU A 722 -34.53 -31.53 27.67
C GLU A 722 -33.83 -31.49 26.31
N SER A 723 -34.12 -32.48 25.46
CA SER A 723 -33.57 -32.55 24.10
C SER A 723 -33.88 -31.30 23.25
N PHE A 724 -32.94 -30.96 22.36
CA PHE A 724 -33.01 -29.90 21.34
C PHE A 724 -32.96 -28.44 21.83
N TRP A 725 -32.60 -28.16 23.08
CA TRP A 725 -32.42 -26.76 23.51
C TRP A 725 -31.26 -26.08 22.80
N SER A 726 -30.20 -26.81 22.49
CA SER A 726 -29.07 -26.32 21.67
C SER A 726 -29.54 -25.77 20.32
N LEU A 727 -30.37 -26.54 19.60
CA LEU A 727 -30.96 -26.14 18.33
C LEU A 727 -31.91 -24.94 18.48
N ARG A 728 -32.76 -24.93 19.51
CA ARG A 728 -33.70 -23.82 19.75
C ARG A 728 -32.94 -22.51 19.99
N LEU A 729 -31.87 -22.52 20.79
CA LEU A 729 -31.03 -21.35 21.00
C LEU A 729 -30.30 -20.94 19.73
N ALA A 730 -29.71 -21.88 19.00
CA ALA A 730 -29.01 -21.57 17.75
C ALA A 730 -29.93 -20.92 16.71
N LEU A 731 -31.16 -21.44 16.56
CA LEU A 731 -32.18 -20.86 15.70
C LEU A 731 -32.64 -19.49 16.19
N LEU A 732 -32.76 -19.29 17.51
CA LEU A 732 -33.15 -18.00 18.08
C LEU A 732 -32.06 -16.93 17.90
N ILE A 733 -30.79 -17.30 17.98
CA ILE A 733 -29.64 -16.40 17.84
C ILE A 733 -29.43 -16.00 16.37
N GLY A 734 -29.30 -16.97 15.46
CA GLY A 734 -28.94 -16.70 14.06
C GLY A 734 -30.12 -16.62 13.09
N GLY A 735 -31.21 -17.33 13.39
CA GLY A 735 -32.36 -17.50 12.48
C GLY A 735 -33.07 -16.20 12.09
N PRO A 736 -33.39 -15.29 13.03
CA PRO A 736 -34.02 -14.01 12.69
C PRO A 736 -33.20 -13.19 11.69
N LEU A 737 -31.89 -13.09 11.90
CA LEU A 737 -31.00 -12.35 11.00
C LEU A 737 -30.98 -12.96 9.59
N LEU A 738 -30.84 -14.30 9.51
CA LEU A 738 -30.85 -15.03 8.25
C LEU A 738 -32.17 -14.84 7.49
N LEU A 739 -33.31 -14.95 8.17
CA LEU A 739 -34.63 -14.77 7.57
C LEU A 739 -34.81 -13.36 7.00
N ILE A 740 -34.40 -12.33 7.75
CA ILE A 740 -34.48 -10.94 7.29
C ILE A 740 -33.56 -10.70 6.09
N ALA A 741 -32.35 -11.26 6.10
CA ALA A 741 -31.41 -11.17 4.98
C ALA A 741 -31.94 -11.86 3.72
N LEU A 742 -32.61 -13.01 3.83
CA LEU A 742 -33.26 -13.68 2.71
C LEU A 742 -34.43 -12.87 2.13
N ILE A 743 -35.25 -12.26 3.00
CA ILE A 743 -36.35 -11.39 2.57
C ILE A 743 -35.81 -10.14 1.85
N ALA A 744 -34.63 -9.64 2.23
CA ALA A 744 -33.95 -8.54 1.56
C ALA A 744 -33.73 -8.78 0.06
N LEU A 745 -33.52 -10.04 -0.36
CA LEU A 745 -33.28 -10.41 -1.76
C LEU A 745 -34.47 -10.06 -2.67
N PHE A 746 -35.69 -10.17 -2.12
CA PHE A 746 -36.93 -9.91 -2.84
C PHE A 746 -37.43 -8.48 -2.62
N ALA A 747 -37.24 -7.93 -1.43
CA ALA A 747 -37.84 -6.65 -1.01
C ALA A 747 -36.98 -5.41 -1.29
N ALA A 748 -35.66 -5.52 -1.43
CA ALA A 748 -34.79 -4.35 -1.51
C ALA A 748 -34.85 -3.64 -2.88
N GLY A 749 -35.15 -2.34 -2.89
CA GLY A 749 -35.18 -1.50 -4.10
C GLY A 749 -33.82 -1.34 -4.80
N ARG A 750 -32.70 -1.59 -4.10
CA ARG A 750 -31.34 -1.60 -4.67
C ARG A 750 -30.72 -3.00 -4.63
N ARG A 751 -31.21 -3.89 -5.49
CA ARG A 751 -30.80 -5.31 -5.56
C ARG A 751 -29.29 -5.53 -5.70
N ALA A 752 -28.56 -4.62 -6.34
CA ALA A 752 -27.12 -4.79 -6.59
C ALA A 752 -26.27 -4.98 -5.30
N THR A 753 -26.56 -4.24 -4.23
CA THR A 753 -25.82 -4.39 -2.96
C THR A 753 -26.13 -5.72 -2.28
N VAL A 754 -27.42 -6.08 -2.19
CA VAL A 754 -27.86 -7.34 -1.60
C VAL A 754 -27.33 -8.54 -2.39
N LEU A 755 -27.34 -8.48 -3.72
CA LEU A 755 -26.75 -9.51 -4.59
C LEU A 755 -25.24 -9.62 -4.40
N THR A 756 -24.52 -8.50 -4.29
CA THR A 756 -23.06 -8.53 -4.04
C THR A 756 -22.75 -9.17 -2.69
N CYS A 757 -23.47 -8.78 -1.62
CA CYS A 757 -23.34 -9.41 -0.30
C CYS A 757 -23.70 -10.90 -0.34
N GLY A 758 -24.75 -11.29 -1.08
CA GLY A 758 -25.14 -12.69 -1.25
C GLY A 758 -24.09 -13.53 -1.97
N ILE A 759 -23.48 -13.00 -3.04
CA ILE A 759 -22.39 -13.67 -3.77
C ILE A 759 -21.17 -13.86 -2.86
N ILE A 760 -20.77 -12.83 -2.11
CA ILE A 760 -19.64 -12.91 -1.17
C ILE A 760 -19.95 -13.92 -0.06
N ALA A 761 -21.17 -13.88 0.51
CA ALA A 761 -21.61 -14.82 1.54
C ALA A 761 -21.57 -16.28 1.05
N LEU A 762 -22.15 -16.57 -0.12
CA LEU A 762 -22.15 -17.91 -0.70
C LEU A 762 -20.75 -18.38 -1.08
N GLY A 763 -19.93 -17.50 -1.66
CA GLY A 763 -18.53 -17.80 -1.98
C GLY A 763 -17.70 -18.11 -0.73
N THR A 764 -17.90 -17.34 0.36
CA THR A 764 -17.25 -17.56 1.65
C THR A 764 -17.70 -18.88 2.28
N LEU A 765 -18.99 -19.21 2.19
CA LEU A 765 -19.55 -20.46 2.70
C LEU A 765 -18.99 -21.69 1.96
N GLY A 766 -18.91 -21.60 0.62
CA GLY A 766 -18.28 -22.61 -0.22
C GLY A 766 -16.79 -22.78 0.10
N TYR A 767 -16.06 -21.66 0.23
CA TYR A 767 -14.65 -21.67 0.63
C TYR A 767 -14.45 -22.29 2.02
N SER A 768 -15.28 -21.93 3.01
CA SER A 768 -15.26 -22.52 4.35
C SER A 768 -15.42 -24.04 4.31
N SER A 769 -16.41 -24.55 3.57
CA SER A 769 -16.64 -25.99 3.43
C SER A 769 -15.49 -26.78 2.80
N LEU A 770 -14.65 -26.09 2.01
CA LEU A 770 -13.44 -26.67 1.42
C LEU A 770 -12.30 -26.63 2.43
N VAL A 771 -12.07 -25.47 3.05
CA VAL A 771 -10.94 -25.21 3.96
C VAL A 771 -11.01 -26.06 5.23
N THR A 772 -12.20 -26.35 5.75
CA THR A 772 -12.37 -27.24 6.91
C THR A 772 -12.02 -28.71 6.62
N LYS A 773 -11.60 -29.05 5.38
CA LYS A 773 -11.12 -30.39 4.98
C LYS A 773 -9.63 -30.40 4.63
N LEU A 774 -9.04 -29.22 4.45
CA LEU A 774 -7.64 -29.06 4.09
C LEU A 774 -6.81 -29.02 5.37
N SER A 775 -5.61 -29.57 5.32
CA SER A 775 -4.69 -29.48 6.45
C SER A 775 -4.20 -28.04 6.62
N ALA A 776 -4.05 -27.61 7.87
CA ALA A 776 -3.53 -26.30 8.21
C ALA A 776 -2.35 -26.39 9.19
N SER A 777 -2.32 -27.41 10.04
CA SER A 777 -1.30 -27.60 11.06
C SER A 777 -1.33 -29.04 11.61
N HIS A 778 -0.36 -29.39 12.44
CA HIS A 778 -0.37 -30.60 13.26
C HIS A 778 -0.45 -30.23 14.75
N ALA A 779 -1.21 -30.98 15.53
CA ALA A 779 -1.26 -30.85 17.00
C ALA A 779 -1.34 -32.25 17.62
N ALA A 780 -0.50 -32.53 18.63
CA ALA A 780 -0.47 -33.81 19.36
C ALA A 780 -0.38 -35.09 18.48
N GLY A 781 0.24 -35.00 17.29
CA GLY A 781 0.34 -36.11 16.34
C GLY A 781 -0.82 -36.21 15.34
N GLU A 782 -1.87 -35.40 15.49
CA GLU A 782 -3.01 -35.35 14.59
C GLU A 782 -2.95 -34.19 13.59
N LEU A 783 -3.53 -34.41 12.42
CA LEU A 783 -3.74 -33.37 11.40
C LEU A 783 -4.92 -32.48 11.76
N VAL A 784 -4.67 -31.18 11.86
CA VAL A 784 -5.69 -30.18 12.20
C VAL A 784 -6.11 -29.42 10.94
N ALA A 785 -7.42 -29.37 10.70
CA ALA A 785 -8.02 -28.57 9.64
C ALA A 785 -8.11 -27.08 10.01
N ALA A 786 -8.22 -26.21 9.01
CA ALA A 786 -8.33 -24.78 9.26
C ALA A 786 -9.64 -24.36 9.96
N ASP A 787 -9.52 -23.34 10.81
CA ASP A 787 -10.63 -22.81 11.60
C ASP A 787 -11.56 -21.91 10.76
N PRO A 788 -12.89 -22.09 10.84
CA PRO A 788 -13.84 -21.32 10.04
C PRO A 788 -14.31 -20.00 10.71
N SER A 789 -13.84 -19.62 11.90
CA SER A 789 -14.44 -18.56 12.73
C SER A 789 -14.44 -17.19 12.06
N VAL A 790 -13.35 -16.84 11.37
CA VAL A 790 -13.25 -15.57 10.65
C VAL A 790 -14.08 -15.59 9.37
N LEU A 791 -14.25 -16.76 8.73
CA LEU A 791 -15.13 -16.93 7.57
C LEU A 791 -16.61 -16.76 7.96
N VAL A 792 -17.01 -17.31 9.12
CA VAL A 792 -18.33 -17.06 9.72
C VAL A 792 -18.54 -15.56 9.99
N SER A 793 -17.51 -14.86 10.43
CA SER A 793 -17.57 -13.40 10.63
C SER A 793 -17.85 -12.66 9.32
N VAL A 794 -17.16 -13.00 8.22
CA VAL A 794 -17.42 -12.40 6.89
C VAL A 794 -18.84 -12.70 6.40
N LEU A 795 -19.31 -13.94 6.61
CA LEU A 795 -20.67 -14.38 6.28
C LEU A 795 -21.72 -13.54 7.03
N THR A 796 -21.61 -13.45 8.36
CA THR A 796 -22.54 -12.69 9.18
C THR A 796 -22.52 -11.20 8.83
N LEU A 797 -21.35 -10.61 8.51
CA LEU A 797 -21.26 -9.22 8.08
C LEU A 797 -22.08 -8.95 6.82
N CYS A 798 -22.05 -9.88 5.87
CA CYS A 798 -22.88 -9.82 4.66
C CYS A 798 -24.38 -9.93 4.97
N LEU A 799 -24.75 -10.80 5.92
CA LEU A 799 -26.14 -10.94 6.38
C LEU A 799 -26.63 -9.67 7.08
N ILE A 800 -25.82 -9.06 7.95
CA ILE A 800 -26.14 -7.78 8.61
C ILE A 800 -26.34 -6.68 7.55
N ALA A 801 -25.43 -6.56 6.58
CA ALA A 801 -25.55 -5.57 5.52
C ALA A 801 -26.83 -5.73 4.70
N ALA A 802 -27.20 -6.98 4.35
CA ALA A 802 -28.45 -7.28 3.65
C ALA A 802 -29.69 -6.99 4.51
N ALA A 803 -29.67 -7.39 5.79
CA ALA A 803 -30.77 -7.17 6.71
C ALA A 803 -31.03 -5.68 6.97
N LEU A 804 -29.99 -4.88 7.19
CA LEU A 804 -30.11 -3.42 7.34
C LEU A 804 -30.73 -2.76 6.10
N ARG A 805 -30.42 -3.28 4.91
CA ARG A 805 -30.99 -2.78 3.65
C ARG A 805 -32.46 -3.17 3.48
N ALA A 806 -32.88 -4.34 3.95
CA ALA A 806 -34.30 -4.69 4.03
C ALA A 806 -35.07 -3.78 5.00
N LEU A 807 -34.54 -3.56 6.19
CA LEU A 807 -35.16 -2.73 7.23
C LEU A 807 -35.28 -1.25 6.81
N GLU A 808 -34.35 -0.75 6.01
CA GLU A 808 -34.42 0.61 5.44
C GLU A 808 -35.45 0.74 4.31
N ALA A 809 -35.69 -0.32 3.53
CA ALA A 809 -36.61 -0.32 2.39
C ALA A 809 -38.09 -0.41 2.79
N ALA A 810 -38.41 -0.78 4.04
CA ALA A 810 -39.78 -0.94 4.50
C ALA A 810 -40.53 0.43 4.57
N PRO A 811 -41.73 0.55 3.99
CA PRO A 811 -42.47 1.81 3.93
C PRO A 811 -42.86 2.33 5.31
N HIS A 812 -42.76 3.65 5.50
CA HIS A 812 -43.22 4.33 6.73
C HIS A 812 -44.75 4.27 6.79
N SER A 813 -45.30 4.03 7.97
CA SER A 813 -46.75 3.92 8.23
C SER A 813 -47.57 5.22 8.04
N GLY A 814 -47.04 6.21 7.32
CA GLY A 814 -47.64 7.55 7.18
C GLY A 814 -47.88 8.04 5.75
N SER A 815 -47.46 7.30 4.71
CA SER A 815 -47.73 7.67 3.31
C SER A 815 -48.67 6.64 2.68
N ALA A 816 -49.96 6.95 2.71
CA ALA A 816 -51.00 6.15 2.06
C ALA A 816 -50.83 6.17 0.53
N SER A 817 -50.05 5.23 -0.02
CA SER A 817 -50.16 4.83 -1.42
C SER A 817 -50.51 3.34 -1.48
N HIS A 818 -51.75 3.06 -1.88
CA HIS A 818 -52.48 1.78 -1.80
C HIS A 818 -52.00 0.65 -2.74
N SER A 819 -50.70 0.41 -2.91
CA SER A 819 -50.25 -0.71 -3.79
C SER A 819 -49.00 -1.48 -3.35
N ALA A 820 -48.74 -1.55 -2.05
CA ALA A 820 -47.78 -2.51 -1.50
C ALA A 820 -48.47 -3.40 -0.46
N SER A 821 -48.36 -4.71 -0.65
CA SER A 821 -49.03 -5.80 0.07
C SER A 821 -49.01 -5.67 1.60
N GLY A 822 -50.12 -6.04 2.25
CA GLY A 822 -50.31 -6.02 3.72
C GLY A 822 -49.34 -6.89 4.54
N LEU A 823 -48.41 -7.61 3.91
CA LEU A 823 -47.35 -8.37 4.56
C LEU A 823 -46.19 -7.49 5.09
N GLY A 824 -45.97 -6.29 4.51
CA GLY A 824 -44.84 -5.43 4.87
C GLY A 824 -44.97 -4.70 6.21
N SER A 825 -46.20 -4.41 6.66
CA SER A 825 -46.45 -3.63 7.90
C SER A 825 -46.28 -4.45 9.19
N LEU A 826 -46.55 -5.75 9.15
CA LEU A 826 -46.35 -6.68 10.27
C LEU A 826 -44.92 -7.20 10.37
N PHE A 827 -44.19 -7.21 9.25
CA PHE A 827 -42.85 -7.79 9.18
C PHE A 827 -41.81 -7.05 10.03
N VAL A 828 -41.76 -5.71 9.96
CA VAL A 828 -40.75 -4.90 10.65
C VAL A 828 -40.80 -5.02 12.19
N PRO A 829 -41.97 -4.90 12.86
CA PRO A 829 -42.02 -5.01 14.32
C PRO A 829 -41.66 -6.42 14.79
N VAL A 830 -42.14 -7.47 14.11
CA VAL A 830 -41.82 -8.87 14.45
C VAL A 830 -40.34 -9.18 14.23
N ALA A 831 -39.77 -8.73 13.12
CA ALA A 831 -38.34 -8.86 12.84
C ALA A 831 -37.48 -8.15 13.92
N SER A 832 -37.89 -6.95 14.32
CA SER A 832 -37.17 -6.16 15.33
C SER A 832 -37.24 -6.78 16.72
N THR A 833 -38.40 -7.30 17.13
CA THR A 833 -38.53 -7.99 18.43
C THR A 833 -37.72 -9.28 18.45
N LEU A 834 -37.77 -10.09 17.39
CA LEU A 834 -36.96 -11.30 17.29
C LEU A 834 -35.45 -11.02 17.33
N LEU A 835 -34.97 -9.94 16.68
CA LEU A 835 -33.57 -9.55 16.74
C LEU A 835 -33.16 -9.08 18.16
N ILE A 836 -34.00 -8.34 18.86
CA ILE A 836 -33.72 -7.93 20.25
C ILE A 836 -33.62 -9.16 21.15
N VAL A 837 -34.54 -10.11 21.00
CA VAL A 837 -34.50 -11.37 21.75
C VAL A 837 -33.24 -12.16 21.42
N ALA A 838 -32.86 -12.26 20.14
CA ALA A 838 -31.64 -12.93 19.70
C ALA A 838 -30.38 -12.32 20.34
N ILE A 839 -30.28 -10.99 20.36
CA ILE A 839 -29.18 -10.24 20.99
C ILE A 839 -29.13 -10.51 22.50
N PHE A 840 -30.27 -10.40 23.17
CA PHE A 840 -30.37 -10.62 24.62
C PHE A 840 -29.95 -12.04 24.98
N VAL A 841 -30.46 -13.04 24.25
CA VAL A 841 -30.13 -14.45 24.41
C VAL A 841 -28.64 -14.67 24.20
N SER A 842 -28.05 -14.21 23.10
CA SER A 842 -26.60 -14.36 22.84
C SER A 842 -25.76 -13.77 23.98
N GLY A 843 -26.11 -12.54 24.43
CA GLY A 843 -25.39 -11.87 25.52
C GLY A 843 -25.50 -12.57 26.86
N VAL A 844 -26.71 -12.99 27.26
CA VAL A 844 -26.93 -13.72 28.52
C VAL A 844 -26.19 -15.04 28.52
N PHE A 845 -26.25 -15.81 27.43
CA PHE A 845 -25.65 -17.13 27.35
C PHE A 845 -24.12 -17.11 27.21
N TRP A 846 -23.54 -15.99 26.76
CA TRP A 846 -22.10 -15.77 26.87
C TRP A 846 -21.66 -15.32 28.27
N ALA A 847 -22.43 -14.42 28.90
CA ALA A 847 -22.09 -13.83 30.19
C ALA A 847 -22.35 -14.80 31.36
N ALA A 848 -23.41 -15.61 31.31
CA ALA A 848 -23.83 -16.45 32.42
C ALA A 848 -22.73 -17.43 32.89
N PRO A 849 -22.08 -18.24 32.03
CA PRO A 849 -20.99 -19.12 32.47
C PRO A 849 -19.82 -18.36 33.12
N ARG A 850 -19.56 -17.12 32.68
CA ARG A 850 -18.45 -16.28 33.16
C ARG A 850 -18.79 -15.50 34.45
N MET A 851 -20.07 -15.26 34.71
CA MET A 851 -20.55 -14.52 35.87
C MET A 851 -20.95 -15.42 37.06
N LEU A 852 -21.25 -16.70 36.82
CA LEU A 852 -21.79 -17.60 37.84
C LEU A 852 -20.74 -18.25 38.77
N ALA A 853 -19.43 -18.10 38.53
CA ALA A 853 -18.45 -19.03 39.10
C ALA A 853 -17.85 -18.67 40.48
N ALA A 854 -17.71 -19.73 41.29
CA ALA A 854 -16.77 -19.94 42.39
C ALA A 854 -15.47 -20.70 41.97
N SER A 855 -15.28 -21.01 40.67
CA SER A 855 -14.10 -21.69 40.07
C SER A 855 -13.42 -20.83 38.98
N GLY A 856 -12.24 -21.25 38.50
CA GLY A 856 -11.41 -20.51 37.53
C GLY A 856 -12.01 -20.40 36.13
N ILE A 857 -11.43 -19.55 35.27
CA ILE A 857 -11.89 -19.35 33.87
C ILE A 857 -11.87 -20.64 33.04
N SER A 858 -10.87 -21.51 33.24
CA SER A 858 -10.65 -22.72 32.44
C SER A 858 -11.77 -23.76 32.55
N ASP A 859 -12.53 -23.73 33.65
CA ASP A 859 -13.58 -24.72 33.92
C ASP A 859 -14.94 -24.32 33.30
N ARG A 860 -14.98 -23.21 32.55
CA ARG A 860 -16.22 -22.59 32.04
C ARG A 860 -16.39 -22.88 30.56
N THR A 861 -17.61 -23.09 30.09
CA THR A 861 -17.87 -23.33 28.66
C THR A 861 -17.70 -22.06 27.81
N VAL A 862 -17.26 -22.23 26.57
CA VAL A 862 -17.01 -21.14 25.62
C VAL A 862 -18.31 -20.40 25.25
N THR A 863 -19.33 -21.17 24.87
CA THR A 863 -20.70 -20.72 24.58
C THR A 863 -21.71 -21.64 25.27
N ALA A 864 -22.96 -21.23 25.42
CA ALA A 864 -23.98 -22.06 26.06
C ALA A 864 -24.50 -23.25 25.24
N VAL A 865 -24.01 -23.41 24.01
CA VAL A 865 -24.38 -24.52 23.12
C VAL A 865 -23.20 -25.49 22.95
N ASN A 866 -22.00 -25.04 23.29
CA ASN A 866 -20.74 -25.78 23.22
C ASN A 866 -20.41 -26.42 24.56
N THR A 867 -19.90 -27.64 24.53
CA THR A 867 -19.39 -28.35 25.72
C THR A 867 -17.93 -28.03 26.01
N GLU A 868 -17.23 -27.44 25.03
CA GLU A 868 -15.81 -27.13 25.13
C GLU A 868 -15.53 -26.01 26.14
N PRO A 869 -14.48 -26.15 26.97
CA PRO A 869 -14.08 -25.14 27.94
C PRO A 869 -13.37 -23.94 27.31
N VAL A 870 -13.36 -22.82 28.02
CA VAL A 870 -12.51 -21.67 27.73
C VAL A 870 -11.07 -22.07 28.00
N LEU A 871 -10.20 -21.96 27.00
CA LEU A 871 -8.81 -22.45 27.08
C LEU A 871 -7.82 -21.37 27.53
N ILE A 872 -8.19 -20.09 27.43
CA ILE A 872 -7.31 -18.99 27.84
C ILE A 872 -7.19 -18.89 29.37
N ALA A 873 -6.00 -18.53 29.83
CA ALA A 873 -5.68 -18.32 31.24
C ALA A 873 -4.68 -17.15 31.43
N PRO A 874 -4.56 -16.60 32.65
CA PRO A 874 -3.48 -15.66 32.99
C PRO A 874 -2.11 -16.31 32.74
N GLY A 875 -1.30 -15.72 31.85
CA GLY A 875 0.03 -16.23 31.48
C GLY A 875 1.18 -15.33 31.92
N SER A 876 2.41 -15.79 31.71
CA SER A 876 3.64 -14.99 31.86
C SER A 876 4.29 -14.70 30.51
N VAL A 877 5.13 -13.66 30.47
CA VAL A 877 5.87 -13.26 29.25
C VAL A 877 6.87 -14.34 28.81
N ARG A 878 7.36 -15.14 29.76
CA ARG A 878 8.24 -16.29 29.52
C ARG A 878 7.44 -17.59 29.52
N SER A 879 7.77 -18.52 28.62
CA SER A 879 7.20 -19.87 28.64
C SER A 879 8.12 -20.90 29.29
N LEU A 880 9.41 -20.60 29.43
CA LEU A 880 10.42 -21.45 30.09
C LEU A 880 10.64 -21.04 31.56
N PRO A 881 11.13 -21.96 32.41
CA PRO A 881 11.63 -21.63 33.75
C PRO A 881 12.73 -20.58 33.72
N ALA A 882 12.84 -19.78 34.77
CA ALA A 882 13.75 -18.62 34.81
C ALA A 882 15.21 -18.98 34.52
N THR A 883 15.74 -20.07 35.08
CA THR A 883 17.13 -20.51 34.87
C THR A 883 17.43 -20.86 33.41
N ALA A 884 16.52 -21.58 32.76
CA ALA A 884 16.65 -21.95 31.35
C ALA A 884 16.50 -20.72 30.43
N ALA A 885 15.53 -19.85 30.73
CA ALA A 885 15.29 -18.60 29.99
C ALA A 885 16.48 -17.63 30.11
N ASP A 886 17.04 -17.47 31.31
CA ASP A 886 18.15 -16.53 31.56
C ASP A 886 19.45 -17.00 30.86
N GLN A 887 19.73 -18.31 30.78
CA GLN A 887 20.86 -18.83 29.99
C GLN A 887 20.59 -18.79 28.48
N GLY A 888 19.33 -18.97 28.06
CA GLY A 888 18.95 -18.89 26.64
C GLY A 888 18.90 -17.46 26.08
N GLY A 889 18.53 -16.46 26.90
CA GLY A 889 18.57 -15.04 26.54
C GLY A 889 19.91 -14.36 26.86
N GLY A 890 20.75 -14.99 27.67
CA GLY A 890 22.09 -14.53 28.01
C GLY A 890 23.14 -14.83 26.93
N PRO A 891 24.41 -14.45 27.15
CA PRO A 891 25.48 -14.57 26.15
C PRO A 891 25.77 -16.01 25.69
N ALA A 892 25.48 -17.02 26.51
CA ALA A 892 25.65 -18.42 26.11
C ALA A 892 24.63 -18.84 25.02
N ALA A 893 23.48 -18.17 24.95
CA ALA A 893 22.36 -18.43 24.06
C ALA A 893 21.97 -19.93 23.96
N THR A 894 22.02 -20.64 25.10
CA THR A 894 21.74 -22.08 25.13
C THR A 894 20.28 -22.37 24.81
N ARG A 895 20.02 -23.47 24.11
CA ARG A 895 18.65 -23.92 23.84
C ARG A 895 18.14 -24.84 24.94
N THR A 896 16.82 -24.91 25.05
CA THR A 896 16.12 -25.86 25.94
C THR A 896 15.36 -26.88 25.11
N LEU A 897 15.55 -28.16 25.40
CA LEU A 897 14.77 -29.23 24.80
C LEU A 897 13.51 -29.47 25.64
N MET A 898 12.35 -29.16 25.08
CA MET A 898 11.06 -29.43 25.71
C MET A 898 10.55 -30.80 25.27
N LEU A 899 10.18 -31.64 26.23
CA LEU A 899 9.65 -32.98 26.01
C LEU A 899 8.25 -33.09 26.60
N ALA A 900 7.34 -33.69 25.85
CA ALA A 900 6.00 -34.03 26.32
C ALA A 900 5.62 -35.44 25.88
N SER A 901 4.98 -36.19 26.79
CA SER A 901 4.42 -37.50 26.48
C SER A 901 3.12 -37.37 25.70
N GLY A 902 3.07 -37.93 24.49
CA GLY A 902 1.86 -38.04 23.67
C GLY A 902 1.34 -39.48 23.59
N PRO A 903 0.18 -39.70 22.95
CA PRO A 903 -0.40 -41.03 22.76
C PRO A 903 0.46 -41.94 21.87
N ASP A 904 1.16 -41.38 20.88
CA ASP A 904 1.98 -42.12 19.91
C ASP A 904 3.49 -42.12 20.22
N GLY A 905 3.90 -41.51 21.34
CA GLY A 905 5.31 -41.46 21.74
C GLY A 905 5.70 -40.18 22.47
N VAL A 906 6.96 -39.77 22.36
CA VAL A 906 7.49 -38.54 22.96
C VAL A 906 7.56 -37.47 21.88
N THR A 907 6.95 -36.32 22.14
CA THR A 907 7.12 -35.12 21.32
C THR A 907 8.24 -34.28 21.88
N ALA A 908 9.07 -33.73 21.00
CA ALA A 908 10.23 -32.95 21.38
C ALA A 908 10.30 -31.66 20.57
N GLN A 909 10.59 -30.55 21.23
CA GLN A 909 10.73 -29.24 20.60
C GLN A 909 11.95 -28.53 21.16
N VAL A 910 12.74 -27.92 20.29
CA VAL A 910 13.87 -27.09 20.67
C VAL A 910 13.39 -25.66 20.83
N VAL A 911 13.64 -25.04 21.98
CA VAL A 911 13.16 -23.69 22.30
C VAL A 911 14.33 -22.78 22.68
N SER A 912 14.31 -21.56 22.15
CA SER A 912 15.35 -20.54 22.37
C SER A 912 14.89 -19.41 23.28
N GLY A 913 15.84 -18.72 23.95
CA GLY A 913 15.56 -17.48 24.69
C GLY A 913 14.49 -17.62 25.79
N ASP A 914 13.56 -16.67 25.85
CA ASP A 914 12.45 -16.62 26.84
C ASP A 914 11.37 -17.70 26.65
N GLY A 915 11.46 -18.51 25.58
CA GLY A 915 10.49 -19.54 25.26
C GLY A 915 9.73 -19.32 23.95
N HIS A 916 8.56 -19.95 23.83
CA HIS A 916 7.66 -19.82 22.70
C HIS A 916 6.98 -18.46 22.71
N THR A 917 7.14 -17.72 21.61
CA THR A 917 6.50 -16.42 21.40
C THR A 917 5.89 -16.33 20.01
N LEU A 918 4.84 -15.52 19.84
CA LEU A 918 4.11 -15.38 18.58
C LEU A 918 4.99 -14.87 17.42
N ASP A 919 5.99 -14.04 17.72
CA ASP A 919 6.90 -13.46 16.72
C ASP A 919 8.00 -14.43 16.25
N LYS A 920 8.22 -15.54 16.98
CA LYS A 920 9.09 -16.65 16.56
C LYS A 920 8.42 -17.65 15.63
N ALA A 921 7.10 -17.62 15.48
CA ALA A 921 6.35 -18.53 14.62
C ALA A 921 6.82 -18.45 13.14
N ARG A 922 6.94 -19.63 12.51
CA ARG A 922 7.36 -19.80 11.11
C ARG A 922 6.49 -20.85 10.45
N THR A 923 5.37 -20.42 9.89
CA THR A 923 4.41 -21.31 9.24
C THR A 923 5.04 -22.05 8.06
N ALA A 924 5.92 -21.39 7.31
CA ALA A 924 6.61 -22.00 6.17
C ALA A 924 7.53 -23.19 6.55
N SER A 925 8.05 -23.26 7.79
CA SER A 925 8.78 -24.43 8.27
C SER A 925 7.84 -25.49 8.84
N ALA A 926 6.85 -25.08 9.65
CA ALA A 926 5.89 -26.00 10.27
C ALA A 926 5.00 -26.75 9.25
N ALA A 927 4.78 -26.17 8.06
CA ALA A 927 3.94 -26.74 7.02
C ALA A 927 4.68 -27.58 5.96
N ALA A 928 5.97 -27.86 6.16
CA ALA A 928 6.79 -28.61 5.21
C ALA A 928 6.21 -30.02 4.95
N ASP A 929 5.80 -30.70 6.02
CA ASP A 929 5.40 -32.12 5.97
C ASP A 929 3.88 -32.32 6.00
N LEU A 930 3.11 -31.25 5.81
CA LEU A 930 1.64 -31.31 5.84
C LEU A 930 1.07 -31.87 4.53
N PRO A 931 0.32 -32.99 4.54
CA PRO A 931 -0.43 -33.46 3.37
C PRO A 931 -1.50 -32.44 2.97
N LEU A 932 -2.07 -32.50 1.76
CA LEU A 932 -3.09 -31.52 1.35
C LEU A 932 -4.38 -31.61 2.17
N TRP A 933 -4.80 -32.83 2.52
CA TRP A 933 -6.07 -33.12 3.19
C TRP A 933 -5.84 -33.42 4.67
N ALA A 934 -6.69 -32.88 5.54
CA ALA A 934 -6.62 -33.14 6.99
C ALA A 934 -7.12 -34.54 7.36
N SER A 935 -7.94 -35.15 6.50
CA SER A 935 -8.45 -36.51 6.65
C SER A 935 -8.25 -37.26 5.36
N ASP A 936 -7.80 -38.52 5.42
CA ASP A 936 -7.58 -39.37 4.25
C ASP A 936 -8.90 -39.50 3.45
N PRO A 937 -8.98 -39.01 2.20
CA PRO A 937 -10.18 -39.13 1.41
C PRO A 937 -10.33 -40.60 1.04
N ALA A 938 -11.20 -41.33 1.74
CA ALA A 938 -11.61 -42.68 1.35
C ALA A 938 -12.26 -42.66 -0.05
N GLY A 939 -11.42 -42.70 -1.08
CA GLY A 939 -11.74 -43.14 -2.43
C GLY A 939 -11.29 -44.60 -2.61
N PRO A 940 -11.82 -45.34 -3.60
CA PRO A 940 -11.58 -46.78 -3.74
C PRO A 940 -10.13 -47.18 -4.11
N LEU A 941 -9.22 -46.22 -4.23
CA LEU A 941 -7.84 -46.41 -4.66
C LEU A 941 -6.93 -45.43 -3.92
N GLY A 942 -6.13 -45.95 -2.98
CA GLY A 942 -4.92 -45.25 -2.54
C GLY A 942 -4.71 -45.27 -1.03
N THR A 943 -3.96 -46.26 -0.55
CA THR A 943 -3.24 -46.17 0.72
C THR A 943 -2.10 -45.17 0.55
N SER A 944 -2.21 -43.97 1.12
CA SER A 944 -1.06 -43.07 1.24
C SER A 944 -0.34 -43.38 2.55
N GLN A 945 0.67 -44.24 2.48
CA GLN A 945 1.68 -44.27 3.55
C GLN A 945 2.39 -42.91 3.55
N PRO A 946 2.65 -42.28 4.71
CA PRO A 946 3.56 -41.14 4.75
C PRO A 946 4.88 -41.60 4.12
N ALA A 947 5.35 -40.88 3.10
CA ALA A 947 6.64 -41.16 2.51
C ALA A 947 7.67 -41.07 3.64
N ALA A 948 8.45 -42.14 3.86
CA ALA A 948 9.57 -42.11 4.79
C ALA A 948 10.56 -41.07 4.25
N GLN A 949 10.50 -39.87 4.81
CA GLN A 949 11.29 -38.74 4.37
C GLN A 949 12.62 -38.78 5.14
N GLU A 950 13.72 -38.56 4.43
CA GLU A 950 15.04 -38.49 5.04
C GLU A 950 15.07 -37.28 5.99
N LEU A 951 15.21 -37.55 7.29
CA LEU A 951 15.40 -36.52 8.31
C LEU A 951 16.66 -35.71 7.98
N SER A 952 16.62 -34.40 8.23
CA SER A 952 17.84 -33.58 8.13
C SER A 952 18.90 -34.12 9.10
N ALA A 953 20.18 -33.89 8.82
CA ALA A 953 21.26 -34.35 9.70
C ALA A 953 21.11 -33.79 11.13
N SER A 954 20.63 -32.55 11.28
CA SER A 954 20.34 -31.95 12.59
C SER A 954 19.16 -32.62 13.30
N SER A 955 18.10 -32.96 12.55
CA SER A 955 16.92 -33.67 13.07
C SER A 955 17.26 -35.10 13.48
N LEU A 956 18.16 -35.78 12.75
CA LEU A 956 18.69 -37.09 13.13
C LEU A 956 19.44 -37.03 14.46
N ARG A 957 20.36 -36.07 14.62
CA ARG A 957 21.07 -35.86 15.90
C ARG A 957 20.15 -35.52 17.06
N LEU A 958 19.12 -34.71 16.81
CA LEU A 958 18.09 -34.43 17.81
C LEU A 958 17.31 -35.70 18.19
N ALA A 959 16.94 -36.53 17.20
CA ALA A 959 16.28 -37.81 17.44
C ALA A 959 17.17 -38.79 18.22
N GLU A 960 18.48 -38.82 17.96
CA GLU A 960 19.46 -39.58 18.74
C GLU A 960 19.51 -39.10 20.20
N LEU A 961 19.49 -37.79 20.44
CA LEU A 961 19.43 -37.23 21.80
C LEU A 961 18.13 -37.64 22.51
N ILE A 962 16.98 -37.53 21.84
CA ILE A 962 15.69 -37.91 22.41
C ILE A 962 15.69 -39.42 22.74
N ALA A 963 16.17 -40.25 21.82
CA ALA A 963 16.30 -41.69 22.04
C ALA A 963 17.23 -42.01 23.22
N ALA A 964 18.33 -41.27 23.36
CA ALA A 964 19.25 -41.40 24.50
C ALA A 964 18.61 -40.97 25.83
N LEU A 965 17.78 -39.92 25.85
CA LEU A 965 17.08 -39.44 27.04
C LEU A 965 15.97 -40.40 27.51
N VAL A 966 15.31 -41.07 26.56
CA VAL A 966 14.25 -42.06 26.83
C VAL A 966 14.82 -43.47 27.06
N SER A 967 16.13 -43.67 26.87
CA SER A 967 16.83 -44.93 27.11
C SER A 967 17.55 -44.92 28.46
N PRO A 968 17.18 -45.80 29.42
CA PRO A 968 17.82 -45.81 30.73
C PRO A 968 19.33 -46.08 30.65
N GLY A 969 20.14 -45.25 31.33
CA GLY A 969 21.58 -45.45 31.45
C GLY A 969 22.41 -45.07 30.22
N SER A 970 21.86 -44.30 29.27
CA SER A 970 22.63 -43.78 28.13
C SER A 970 23.79 -42.88 28.58
N GLN A 971 24.96 -43.04 27.95
CA GLN A 971 26.18 -42.27 28.24
C GLN A 971 26.47 -41.16 27.20
N HIS A 972 25.71 -41.08 26.10
CA HIS A 972 25.96 -40.14 24.99
C HIS A 972 25.19 -38.81 25.11
N VAL A 973 24.45 -38.61 26.20
CA VAL A 973 23.57 -37.44 26.37
C VAL A 973 24.39 -36.14 26.45
N THR A 974 25.46 -36.11 27.24
CA THR A 974 26.30 -34.91 27.37
C THR A 974 26.90 -34.47 26.04
N SER A 975 27.48 -35.39 25.28
CA SER A 975 28.10 -35.07 23.99
C SER A 975 27.07 -34.57 22.98
N LEU A 976 25.88 -35.18 22.92
CA LEU A 976 24.80 -34.76 22.02
C LEU A 976 24.20 -33.40 22.43
N MET A 977 24.02 -33.16 23.73
CA MET A 977 23.56 -31.86 24.24
C MET A 977 24.56 -30.76 23.94
N GLN A 978 25.85 -31.04 24.13
CA GLN A 978 26.92 -30.13 23.73
C GLN A 978 26.85 -29.89 22.23
N GLU A 979 26.88 -30.92 21.40
CA GLU A 979 26.79 -30.84 19.93
C GLU A 979 25.63 -29.94 19.47
N LEU A 980 24.44 -30.12 20.03
CA LEU A 980 23.22 -29.39 19.66
C LEU A 980 23.07 -28.00 20.32
N GLY A 981 23.98 -27.64 21.23
CA GLY A 981 23.91 -26.38 22.00
C GLY A 981 22.73 -26.34 22.97
N ILE A 982 22.31 -27.50 23.50
CA ILE A 982 21.20 -27.65 24.44
C ILE A 982 21.76 -27.64 25.87
N GLY A 983 21.37 -26.65 26.66
CA GLY A 983 21.80 -26.52 28.07
C GLY A 983 20.83 -27.18 29.06
N HIS A 984 19.55 -27.30 28.68
CA HIS A 984 18.48 -27.74 29.57
C HIS A 984 17.51 -28.69 28.87
N VAL A 985 16.93 -29.60 29.65
CA VAL A 985 15.80 -30.46 29.24
C VAL A 985 14.63 -30.18 30.17
N LEU A 986 13.48 -29.85 29.60
CA LEU A 986 12.24 -29.57 30.33
C LEU A 986 11.19 -30.62 29.95
N VAL A 987 10.72 -31.39 30.91
CA VAL A 987 9.60 -32.32 30.71
C VAL A 987 8.33 -31.64 31.21
N THR A 988 7.45 -31.22 30.29
CA THR A 988 6.22 -30.48 30.63
C THR A 988 5.10 -31.41 31.07
N GLU A 989 5.02 -32.61 30.46
CA GLU A 989 3.96 -33.59 30.72
C GLU A 989 4.51 -35.03 30.69
N GLY A 990 4.05 -35.85 31.65
CA GLY A 990 4.36 -37.28 31.75
C GLY A 990 5.36 -37.62 32.86
N SER A 991 4.84 -38.04 34.02
CA SER A 991 5.67 -38.44 35.18
C SER A 991 6.58 -39.64 34.90
N GLY A 992 6.14 -40.56 34.01
CA GLY A 992 6.97 -41.68 33.55
C GLY A 992 8.17 -41.22 32.72
N LEU A 993 7.97 -40.23 31.85
CA LEU A 993 9.04 -39.65 31.03
C LEU A 993 10.05 -38.90 31.90
N ALA A 994 9.57 -38.16 32.90
CA ALA A 994 10.41 -37.51 33.91
C ALA A 994 11.28 -38.54 34.66
N ALA A 995 10.69 -39.65 35.11
CA ALA A 995 11.43 -40.70 35.82
C ALA A 995 12.50 -41.37 34.96
N VAL A 996 12.23 -41.59 33.66
CA VAL A 996 13.23 -42.15 32.72
C VAL A 996 14.36 -41.14 32.48
N THR A 997 14.02 -39.86 32.26
CA THR A 997 14.99 -38.78 32.05
C THR A 997 15.96 -38.65 33.25
N ASP A 998 15.47 -38.89 34.47
CA ASP A 998 16.29 -38.85 35.69
C ASP A 998 17.36 -39.96 35.76
N THR A 999 17.22 -41.02 34.95
CA THR A 999 18.22 -42.10 34.85
C THR A 999 19.27 -41.89 33.78
N ALA A 1000 19.16 -40.83 32.98
CA ALA A 1000 20.11 -40.52 31.91
C ALA A 1000 21.40 -39.94 32.50
N GLY A 1001 22.56 -40.47 32.08
CA GLY A 1001 23.86 -39.96 32.51
C GLY A 1001 24.14 -38.57 31.93
N GLY A 1002 24.82 -37.69 32.69
CA GLY A 1002 25.18 -36.35 32.20
C GLY A 1002 24.13 -35.26 32.38
N LEU A 1003 23.06 -35.54 33.12
CA LEU A 1003 22.05 -34.57 33.52
C LEU A 1003 22.05 -34.38 35.04
N VAL A 1004 21.86 -33.14 35.47
CA VAL A 1004 21.63 -32.78 36.87
C VAL A 1004 20.21 -32.25 37.02
N SER A 1005 19.40 -32.92 37.85
CA SER A 1005 18.04 -32.46 38.15
C SER A 1005 18.09 -31.10 38.86
N VAL A 1006 17.38 -30.12 38.30
CA VAL A 1006 17.16 -28.80 38.93
C VAL A 1006 15.93 -28.87 39.84
N GLY A 1007 14.93 -29.66 39.46
CA GLY A 1007 13.73 -29.94 40.23
C GLY A 1007 12.43 -29.62 39.49
N GLU A 1008 11.31 -29.78 40.20
CA GLU A 1008 9.98 -29.43 39.71
C GLU A 1008 9.78 -27.91 39.67
N THR A 1009 9.33 -27.40 38.53
CA THR A 1009 9.03 -25.98 38.31
C THR A 1009 7.53 -25.80 38.05
N SER A 1010 7.06 -24.54 38.01
CA SER A 1010 5.68 -24.25 37.61
C SER A 1010 5.35 -24.62 36.16
N ARG A 1011 6.35 -25.05 35.37
CA ARG A 1011 6.23 -25.43 33.95
C ARG A 1011 6.58 -26.90 33.69
N GLY A 1012 6.84 -27.69 34.73
CA GLY A 1012 7.28 -29.08 34.64
C GLY A 1012 8.66 -29.32 35.26
N ALA A 1013 9.15 -30.55 35.15
CA ALA A 1013 10.44 -30.96 35.71
C ALA A 1013 11.60 -30.53 34.81
N LEU A 1014 12.64 -29.94 35.41
CA LEU A 1014 13.77 -29.36 34.69
C LEU A 1014 15.09 -30.05 35.06
N TRP A 1015 15.88 -30.38 34.04
CA TRP A 1015 17.25 -30.86 34.15
C TRP A 1015 18.19 -29.90 33.41
N ARG A 1016 19.41 -29.78 33.91
CA ARG A 1016 20.50 -29.06 33.24
C ARG A 1016 21.58 -30.06 32.81
N ALA A 1017 22.27 -29.77 31.71
CA ALA A 1017 23.47 -30.52 31.34
C ALA A 1017 24.50 -30.45 32.47
N GLU A 1018 25.11 -31.59 32.77
CA GLU A 1018 26.19 -31.66 33.75
C GLU A 1018 27.39 -30.83 33.25
N PRO A 1019 27.89 -29.86 34.04
CA PRO A 1019 29.05 -29.08 33.64
C PRO A 1019 30.30 -29.98 33.58
N VAL A 1020 31.22 -29.65 32.67
CA VAL A 1020 32.51 -30.32 32.56
C VAL A 1020 33.30 -30.13 33.87
N ALA A 1021 34.10 -31.14 34.26
CA ALA A 1021 34.82 -31.14 35.55
C ALA A 1021 35.76 -29.93 35.73
N GLU A 1022 36.29 -29.39 34.63
CA GLU A 1022 36.96 -28.09 34.56
C GLU A 1022 36.09 -27.12 33.77
N GLU A 1023 35.86 -25.92 34.30
CA GLU A 1023 35.04 -24.90 33.64
C GLU A 1023 35.77 -24.36 32.41
N LEU A 1024 35.14 -24.46 31.24
CA LEU A 1024 35.72 -24.03 29.98
C LEU A 1024 35.92 -22.49 29.96
N PRO A 1025 37.01 -21.99 29.35
CA PRO A 1025 37.17 -20.56 29.09
C PRO A 1025 35.97 -19.98 28.36
N GLY A 1026 35.51 -18.80 28.82
CA GLY A 1026 34.31 -18.16 28.32
C GLY A 1026 34.53 -16.67 28.09
N GLY A 1027 33.86 -16.12 27.08
CA GLY A 1027 33.79 -14.66 26.94
C GLY A 1027 32.91 -14.01 28.00
N PRO A 1028 32.83 -12.67 28.03
CA PRO A 1028 32.09 -11.93 29.05
C PRO A 1028 30.64 -12.41 29.22
N GLY A 1029 30.30 -12.84 30.44
CA GLY A 1029 28.96 -13.30 30.80
C GLY A 1029 28.59 -14.72 30.37
N VAL A 1030 29.54 -15.48 29.81
CA VAL A 1030 29.39 -16.93 29.56
C VAL A 1030 30.06 -17.68 30.71
N SER A 1031 29.27 -18.15 31.68
CA SER A 1031 29.76 -18.87 32.87
C SER A 1031 28.72 -19.86 33.37
N GLY A 1032 29.13 -20.96 34.00
CA GLY A 1032 28.21 -21.93 34.60
C GLY A 1032 27.29 -22.64 33.60
N THR A 1033 27.73 -22.78 32.33
CA THR A 1033 27.03 -23.53 31.28
C THR A 1033 27.93 -24.64 30.74
N ALA A 1034 27.34 -25.79 30.40
CA ALA A 1034 28.09 -26.92 29.81
C ALA A 1034 28.34 -26.76 28.29
N THR A 1035 27.61 -25.83 27.65
CA THR A 1035 27.68 -25.56 26.21
C THR A 1035 27.22 -24.12 25.93
N ALA A 1036 27.42 -23.66 24.70
CA ALA A 1036 26.94 -22.38 24.16
C ALA A 1036 26.58 -22.55 22.68
N TRP A 1037 25.78 -21.64 22.12
CA TRP A 1037 25.40 -21.69 20.70
C TRP A 1037 26.59 -21.58 19.74
N ALA A 1038 27.59 -20.76 20.10
CA ALA A 1038 28.85 -20.59 19.37
C ALA A 1038 30.04 -20.94 20.27
N ARG A 1039 31.06 -21.58 19.69
CA ARG A 1039 32.22 -22.11 20.42
C ARG A 1039 33.45 -22.23 19.54
N ILE A 1040 34.60 -22.39 20.19
CA ILE A 1040 35.87 -22.73 19.54
C ILE A 1040 36.17 -24.20 19.83
N VAL A 1041 36.42 -24.97 18.78
CA VAL A 1041 36.78 -26.39 18.85
C VAL A 1041 38.12 -26.63 18.16
N ASP A 1042 38.82 -27.68 18.58
CA ASP A 1042 40.04 -28.12 17.90
C ASP A 1042 39.75 -29.12 16.74
N ASP A 1043 40.80 -29.70 16.16
CA ASP A 1043 40.71 -30.66 15.07
C ASP A 1043 40.16 -32.04 15.47
N GLN A 1044 40.11 -32.33 16.77
CA GLN A 1044 39.48 -33.53 17.33
C GLN A 1044 38.01 -33.29 17.73
N GLY A 1045 37.53 -32.04 17.64
CA GLY A 1045 36.20 -31.64 18.06
C GLY A 1045 36.06 -31.40 19.56
N GLU A 1046 37.18 -31.30 20.30
CA GLU A 1046 37.18 -30.94 21.71
C GLU A 1046 36.88 -29.44 21.87
N MET A 1047 36.00 -29.09 22.81
CA MET A 1047 35.65 -27.69 23.07
C MET A 1047 36.77 -27.00 23.84
N ILE A 1048 37.30 -25.92 23.27
CA ILE A 1048 38.39 -25.13 23.84
C ILE A 1048 37.85 -23.89 24.56
N ALA A 1049 36.82 -23.25 23.99
CA ALA A 1049 36.23 -22.05 24.58
C ALA A 1049 34.77 -21.84 24.15
N LEU A 1050 33.99 -21.17 25.01
CA LEU A 1050 32.61 -20.78 24.74
C LEU A 1050 32.54 -19.30 24.33
N LEU A 1051 31.81 -19.01 23.25
CA LEU A 1051 31.71 -17.65 22.71
C LEU A 1051 30.41 -16.97 23.12
N PRO A 1052 30.46 -15.69 23.50
CA PRO A 1052 29.26 -14.91 23.75
C PRO A 1052 28.54 -14.64 22.43
N SER A 1053 27.23 -14.78 22.45
CA SER A 1053 26.36 -14.57 21.30
C SER A 1053 25.08 -13.85 21.72
N SER A 1054 24.53 -13.09 20.79
CA SER A 1054 23.27 -12.39 20.95
C SER A 1054 22.49 -12.50 19.66
N GLU A 1055 21.24 -12.95 19.71
CA GLU A 1055 20.34 -13.04 18.55
C GLU A 1055 20.98 -13.80 17.35
N ASN A 1056 21.62 -14.96 17.62
CA ASN A 1056 22.33 -15.76 16.61
C ASN A 1056 23.46 -14.99 15.88
N GLN A 1057 24.10 -14.04 16.55
CA GLN A 1057 25.29 -13.32 16.08
C GLN A 1057 26.40 -13.38 17.14
N VAL A 1058 27.65 -13.39 16.69
CA VAL A 1058 28.83 -13.23 17.56
C VAL A 1058 29.48 -11.90 17.18
N HIS A 1059 29.71 -11.06 18.17
CA HIS A 1059 30.52 -9.85 18.06
C HIS A 1059 31.39 -9.76 19.31
N THR A 1060 32.60 -10.31 19.24
CA THR A 1060 33.48 -10.43 20.42
C THR A 1060 34.93 -10.25 20.05
N ASP A 1061 35.70 -9.66 20.96
CA ASP A 1061 37.16 -9.67 20.89
C ASP A 1061 37.66 -10.97 21.54
N LEU A 1062 38.41 -11.79 20.81
CA LEU A 1062 38.89 -13.08 21.29
C LEU A 1062 39.81 -12.94 22.52
N SER A 1063 40.47 -11.79 22.69
CA SER A 1063 41.30 -11.50 23.87
C SER A 1063 40.52 -11.37 25.17
N THR A 1064 39.18 -11.22 25.09
CA THR A 1064 38.30 -11.16 26.27
C THR A 1064 37.87 -12.53 26.77
N ILE A 1065 38.22 -13.60 26.06
CA ILE A 1065 37.91 -14.97 26.44
C ILE A 1065 38.99 -15.44 27.41
N THR A 1066 38.60 -15.68 28.65
CA THR A 1066 39.51 -16.07 29.73
C THR A 1066 39.00 -17.31 30.46
N GLY A 1067 39.91 -18.08 31.04
CA GLY A 1067 39.58 -19.14 31.98
C GLY A 1067 38.92 -18.62 33.26
N PRO A 1068 38.38 -19.52 34.11
CA PRO A 1068 37.70 -19.15 35.35
C PRO A 1068 38.57 -18.35 36.34
N GLU A 1069 39.90 -18.54 36.31
CA GLU A 1069 40.86 -17.78 37.13
C GLU A 1069 41.42 -16.52 36.43
N GLY A 1070 40.88 -16.15 35.26
CA GLY A 1070 41.34 -15.00 34.47
C GLY A 1070 42.57 -15.28 33.61
N GLU A 1071 42.94 -16.56 33.45
CA GLU A 1071 44.06 -16.96 32.60
C GLU A 1071 43.72 -16.81 31.11
N PRO A 1072 44.68 -16.41 30.26
CA PRO A 1072 44.48 -16.38 28.82
C PRO A 1072 44.32 -17.79 28.25
N LEU A 1073 43.67 -17.90 27.09
CA LEU A 1073 43.54 -19.16 26.36
C LEU A 1073 44.90 -19.81 26.09
N THR A 1074 45.07 -21.05 26.53
CA THR A 1074 46.21 -21.89 26.17
C THR A 1074 45.98 -22.50 24.80
N VAL A 1075 46.84 -22.16 23.83
CA VAL A 1075 46.70 -22.56 22.43
C VAL A 1075 47.95 -23.34 22.02
N ASP A 1076 47.76 -24.53 21.45
CA ASP A 1076 48.81 -25.32 20.84
C ASP A 1076 48.99 -24.89 19.38
N PRO A 1077 50.13 -24.29 19.00
CA PRO A 1077 50.35 -23.83 17.64
C PRO A 1077 50.40 -24.95 16.59
N GLU A 1078 50.53 -26.22 17.00
CA GLU A 1078 50.50 -27.37 16.09
C GLU A 1078 49.07 -27.85 15.78
N ARG A 1079 48.07 -27.46 16.58
CA ARG A 1079 46.65 -27.82 16.37
C ARG A 1079 45.93 -26.81 15.50
N GLN A 1080 44.89 -27.30 14.81
CA GLN A 1080 43.98 -26.44 14.05
C GLN A 1080 42.75 -26.11 14.89
N TYR A 1081 42.30 -24.87 14.80
CA TYR A 1081 41.13 -24.39 15.53
C TYR A 1081 40.02 -23.99 14.57
N TYR A 1082 38.79 -24.20 15.03
CA TYR A 1082 37.58 -23.92 14.27
C TYR A 1082 36.59 -23.13 15.12
N LEU A 1083 36.00 -22.11 14.50
CA LEU A 1083 34.77 -21.50 15.00
C LEU A 1083 33.61 -22.40 14.60
N GLU A 1084 32.92 -22.98 15.57
CA GLU A 1084 31.76 -23.84 15.36
C GLU A 1084 30.48 -23.19 15.91
N ILE A 1085 29.38 -23.34 15.17
CA ILE A 1085 28.03 -23.02 15.64
C ILE A 1085 27.14 -24.24 15.64
N ALA A 1086 26.34 -24.38 16.69
CA ALA A 1086 25.32 -25.41 16.84
C ALA A 1086 24.10 -25.11 15.94
N SER A 1087 24.33 -25.07 14.63
CA SER A 1087 23.33 -24.78 13.60
C SER A 1087 23.72 -25.43 12.28
N GLU A 1088 22.72 -25.86 11.52
CA GLU A 1088 22.88 -26.53 10.24
C GLU A 1088 23.64 -25.64 9.25
N ARG A 1089 24.31 -26.28 8.28
CA ARG A 1089 25.05 -25.64 7.18
C ARG A 1089 24.17 -24.89 6.17
N ALA A 1090 23.39 -23.94 6.66
CA ALA A 1090 22.63 -23.02 5.84
C ALA A 1090 23.56 -22.13 5.00
N GLN A 1091 23.15 -21.83 3.77
CA GLN A 1091 23.80 -20.76 2.99
C GLN A 1091 23.43 -19.41 3.60
N GLY A 1092 24.42 -18.51 3.71
CA GLY A 1092 24.23 -17.15 4.25
C GLY A 1092 24.95 -16.86 5.57
N TRP A 1093 25.60 -17.86 6.18
CA TRP A 1093 26.51 -17.62 7.30
C TRP A 1093 27.82 -16.98 6.81
N HIS A 1094 28.21 -15.88 7.46
CA HIS A 1094 29.46 -15.16 7.20
C HIS A 1094 30.21 -14.94 8.51
N ALA A 1095 31.49 -15.30 8.54
CA ALA A 1095 32.39 -15.04 9.64
C ALA A 1095 33.54 -14.17 9.16
N GLN A 1096 33.94 -13.18 9.96
CA GLN A 1096 35.02 -12.27 9.71
C GLN A 1096 35.90 -12.15 10.95
N LEU A 1097 37.20 -12.01 10.75
CA LEU A 1097 38.19 -11.76 11.78
C LEU A 1097 38.95 -10.49 11.40
N ASN A 1098 38.87 -9.45 12.22
CA ASN A 1098 39.46 -8.13 11.94
C ASN A 1098 39.04 -7.54 10.57
N GLY A 1099 37.84 -7.89 10.10
CA GLY A 1099 37.30 -7.48 8.80
C GLY A 1099 37.63 -8.41 7.62
N ASP A 1100 38.54 -9.38 7.80
CA ASP A 1100 38.89 -10.37 6.77
C ASP A 1100 37.96 -11.59 6.86
N PRO A 1101 37.40 -12.08 5.74
CA PRO A 1101 36.48 -13.20 5.76
C PRO A 1101 37.19 -14.53 6.12
N LEU A 1102 36.65 -15.26 7.09
CA LEU A 1102 37.16 -16.58 7.45
C LEU A 1102 36.73 -17.63 6.41
N ARG A 1103 37.61 -18.61 6.17
CA ARG A 1103 37.34 -19.72 5.25
C ARG A 1103 36.36 -20.71 5.87
N THR A 1104 35.31 -21.05 5.15
CA THR A 1104 34.34 -22.08 5.55
C THR A 1104 34.94 -23.48 5.46
N VAL A 1105 34.67 -24.32 6.44
CA VAL A 1105 35.05 -25.74 6.40
C VAL A 1105 34.18 -26.47 5.37
N THR A 1106 34.81 -27.27 4.53
CA THR A 1106 34.21 -28.06 3.44
C THR A 1106 34.90 -29.42 3.37
N ALA A 1107 34.29 -30.40 2.70
CA ALA A 1107 34.91 -31.70 2.44
C ALA A 1107 36.34 -31.57 1.88
N ALA A 1108 36.49 -30.67 0.90
CA ALA A 1108 37.77 -30.37 0.26
C ALA A 1108 38.79 -29.65 1.17
N SER A 1109 38.36 -29.00 2.24
CA SER A 1109 39.30 -28.35 3.19
C SER A 1109 39.76 -29.30 4.30
N LEU A 1110 38.98 -30.32 4.62
CA LEU A 1110 39.35 -31.38 5.56
C LEU A 1110 40.06 -32.57 4.88
N ASP A 1111 40.02 -32.65 3.54
CA ASP A 1111 40.45 -33.83 2.76
C ASP A 1111 39.70 -35.11 3.14
N VAL A 1112 38.39 -34.95 3.37
CA VAL A 1112 37.48 -36.00 3.83
C VAL A 1112 36.31 -36.13 2.86
N GLU A 1113 35.67 -37.30 2.81
CA GLU A 1113 34.44 -37.49 2.03
C GLU A 1113 33.31 -36.55 2.51
N PRO A 1114 32.42 -36.09 1.62
CA PRO A 1114 31.35 -35.14 1.96
C PRO A 1114 30.46 -35.56 3.13
N GLU A 1115 30.27 -36.86 3.33
CA GLU A 1115 29.43 -37.43 4.41
C GLU A 1115 30.08 -37.35 5.79
N ALA A 1116 31.41 -37.33 5.87
CA ALA A 1116 32.14 -37.30 7.14
C ALA A 1116 32.41 -35.87 7.64
N VAL A 1117 31.91 -34.85 6.94
CA VAL A 1117 32.02 -33.44 7.35
C VAL A 1117 30.83 -33.14 8.30
N PRO A 1118 31.04 -32.66 9.54
CA PRO A 1118 30.01 -32.57 10.59
C PRO A 1118 28.82 -31.67 10.23
N TRP A 1119 27.57 -32.05 10.52
CA TRP A 1119 26.38 -31.28 10.09
C TRP A 1119 26.37 -29.79 10.49
N MET A 1120 27.11 -29.43 11.54
CA MET A 1120 27.30 -28.06 12.04
C MET A 1120 28.09 -27.19 11.04
N ARG A 1121 27.91 -25.88 11.15
CA ARG A 1121 28.67 -24.90 10.36
C ARG A 1121 29.97 -24.53 11.09
N GLN A 1122 31.10 -24.70 10.41
CA GLN A 1122 32.43 -24.40 10.93
C GLN A 1122 33.23 -23.44 10.02
N TYR A 1123 34.10 -22.64 10.62
CA TYR A 1123 35.06 -21.76 9.94
C TYR A 1123 36.48 -22.00 10.49
N HIS A 1124 37.47 -22.02 9.61
CA HIS A 1124 38.88 -22.11 10.03
C HIS A 1124 39.27 -20.85 10.81
N LEU A 1125 39.80 -21.03 12.01
CA LEU A 1125 40.27 -19.95 12.87
C LEU A 1125 41.80 -20.09 13.03
N PRO A 1126 42.60 -19.06 12.67
CA PRO A 1126 44.05 -19.15 12.82
C PRO A 1126 44.44 -19.13 14.30
N ALA A 1127 45.32 -20.04 14.71
CA ALA A 1127 45.80 -20.14 16.11
C ALA A 1127 46.42 -18.82 16.62
N GLU A 1128 47.06 -18.05 15.75
CA GLU A 1128 47.63 -16.73 16.07
C GLU A 1128 46.55 -15.75 16.54
N ALA A 1129 45.33 -15.82 16.03
CA ALA A 1129 44.25 -14.91 16.41
C ALA A 1129 43.73 -15.14 17.83
N LEU A 1130 43.93 -16.34 18.39
CA LEU A 1130 43.54 -16.66 19.77
C LEU A 1130 44.52 -16.07 20.80
N THR A 1131 45.72 -15.68 20.39
CA THR A 1131 46.78 -15.14 21.27
C THR A 1131 47.10 -13.67 20.99
N GLN A 1132 46.47 -13.06 19.98
CA GLN A 1132 46.65 -11.67 19.62
C GLN A 1132 45.88 -10.72 20.54
N ASP A 1133 46.53 -9.62 20.94
CA ASP A 1133 45.87 -8.48 21.57
C ASP A 1133 44.99 -7.78 20.52
N ARG A 1134 43.66 -7.88 20.67
CA ARG A 1134 42.59 -7.33 19.81
C ARG A 1134 42.34 -8.09 18.51
N ALA A 1135 41.63 -9.21 18.64
CA ALA A 1135 41.15 -9.99 17.51
C ALA A 1135 39.61 -9.97 17.49
N GLU A 1136 39.04 -9.07 16.70
CA GLU A 1136 37.59 -8.87 16.60
C GLU A 1136 36.98 -9.94 15.69
N LEU A 1137 36.20 -10.84 16.30
CA LEU A 1137 35.45 -11.88 15.61
C LEU A 1137 33.99 -11.43 15.41
N VAL A 1138 33.55 -11.46 14.16
CA VAL A 1138 32.17 -11.16 13.76
C VAL A 1138 31.57 -12.35 13.03
N LEU A 1139 30.47 -12.89 13.53
CA LEU A 1139 29.69 -13.94 12.87
C LEU A 1139 28.23 -13.52 12.79
N GLY A 1140 27.61 -13.73 11.64
CA GLY A 1140 26.17 -13.57 11.49
C GLY A 1140 25.62 -14.23 10.25
N HIS A 1141 24.29 -14.36 10.22
CA HIS A 1141 23.56 -14.85 9.06
C HIS A 1141 22.96 -13.69 8.26
N ARG A 1142 23.24 -13.65 6.96
CA ARG A 1142 22.66 -12.69 6.03
C ARG A 1142 22.38 -13.34 4.68
N SER A 1143 21.15 -13.21 4.19
CA SER A 1143 20.81 -13.57 2.81
C SER A 1143 20.90 -12.35 1.89
N ASP A 1144 21.40 -12.54 0.66
CA ASP A 1144 21.53 -11.48 -0.35
C ASP A 1144 20.20 -10.79 -0.67
N PHE A 1145 19.09 -11.53 -0.60
CA PHE A 1145 17.76 -11.03 -0.92
C PHE A 1145 16.97 -10.50 0.28
N GLN A 1146 17.44 -10.74 1.51
CA GLN A 1146 16.75 -10.37 2.75
C GLN A 1146 16.46 -8.86 2.81
N TYR A 1147 17.49 -8.02 2.80
CA TYR A 1147 17.32 -6.56 2.89
C TYR A 1147 16.62 -5.94 1.68
N PRO A 1148 16.94 -6.30 0.42
CA PRO A 1148 16.20 -5.78 -0.74
C PRO A 1148 14.69 -6.04 -0.66
N VAL A 1149 14.29 -7.25 -0.29
CA VAL A 1149 12.87 -7.62 -0.16
C VAL A 1149 12.20 -6.83 0.97
N LEU A 1150 12.82 -6.77 2.16
CA LEU A 1150 12.31 -6.02 3.29
C LEU A 1150 12.19 -4.52 3.00
N LEU A 1151 13.19 -3.92 2.34
CA LEU A 1151 13.17 -2.51 1.94
C LEU A 1151 12.05 -2.20 0.93
N VAL A 1152 11.81 -3.09 -0.03
CA VAL A 1152 10.72 -2.93 -1.00
C VAL A 1152 9.36 -3.00 -0.31
N ILE A 1153 9.16 -3.97 0.59
CA ILE A 1153 7.92 -4.11 1.36
C ILE A 1153 7.72 -2.89 2.28
N ALA A 1154 8.75 -2.48 3.01
CA ALA A 1154 8.70 -1.31 3.88
C ALA A 1154 8.37 -0.03 3.07
N GLY A 1155 9.02 0.18 1.93
CA GLY A 1155 8.75 1.30 1.04
C GLY A 1155 7.31 1.31 0.50
N LEU A 1156 6.77 0.14 0.17
CA LEU A 1156 5.37 -0.03 -0.24
C LEU A 1156 4.40 0.31 0.90
N LEU A 1157 4.63 -0.22 2.10
CA LEU A 1157 3.77 0.05 3.26
C LEU A 1157 3.79 1.53 3.66
N VAL A 1158 4.97 2.15 3.67
CA VAL A 1158 5.12 3.59 3.91
C VAL A 1158 4.39 4.40 2.85
N LEU A 1159 4.47 4.00 1.57
CA LEU A 1159 3.74 4.67 0.50
C LEU A 1159 2.21 4.62 0.72
N PHE A 1160 1.67 3.45 1.05
CA PHE A 1160 0.24 3.30 1.35
C PHE A 1160 -0.17 4.07 2.62
N ALA A 1161 0.67 4.07 3.66
CA ALA A 1161 0.43 4.85 4.87
C ALA A 1161 0.39 6.36 4.57
N LEU A 1162 1.36 6.85 3.78
CA LEU A 1162 1.39 8.23 3.31
C LEU A 1162 0.17 8.60 2.47
N ILE A 1163 -0.48 7.66 1.78
CA ILE A 1163 -1.74 7.90 1.04
C ILE A 1163 -2.96 7.84 1.97
N ALA A 1164 -2.96 6.94 2.96
CA ALA A 1164 -4.08 6.74 3.87
C ALA A 1164 -4.25 7.87 4.91
N VAL A 1165 -3.16 8.47 5.40
CA VAL A 1165 -3.21 9.48 6.48
C VAL A 1165 -3.92 10.76 6.01
N PRO A 1166 -5.04 11.19 6.60
CA PRO A 1166 -5.71 12.43 6.17
C PRO A 1166 -4.79 13.64 6.39
N LEU A 1167 -4.67 14.49 5.38
CA LEU A 1167 -3.90 15.74 5.46
C LEU A 1167 -4.82 16.96 5.41
N PRO A 1168 -4.47 18.05 6.10
CA PRO A 1168 -5.23 19.30 6.03
C PRO A 1168 -5.34 19.80 4.60
N ARG A 1169 -6.47 20.43 4.25
CA ARG A 1169 -6.76 20.94 2.90
C ARG A 1169 -5.65 21.86 2.36
N SER A 1170 -4.96 22.58 3.25
CA SER A 1170 -3.82 23.42 2.91
C SER A 1170 -2.66 22.69 2.22
N TRP A 1171 -2.55 21.38 2.42
CA TRP A 1171 -1.45 20.55 1.89
C TRP A 1171 -1.91 19.65 0.73
N ARG A 1172 -3.17 19.74 0.31
CA ARG A 1172 -3.74 18.97 -0.81
C ARG A 1172 -3.63 19.76 -2.12
N ILE A 1173 -3.44 19.05 -3.24
CA ILE A 1173 -3.68 19.62 -4.57
C ILE A 1173 -5.19 19.74 -4.77
N LEU A 1174 -5.71 20.97 -4.76
CA LEU A 1174 -7.10 21.26 -5.06
C LEU A 1174 -7.23 21.85 -6.46
N GLU A 1175 -8.40 21.66 -7.07
CA GLU A 1175 -8.76 22.43 -8.26
C GLU A 1175 -9.12 23.85 -7.84
N VAL A 1176 -8.52 24.86 -8.49
CA VAL A 1176 -9.02 26.23 -8.39
C VAL A 1176 -10.40 26.23 -9.07
N ARG A 1177 -11.45 26.45 -8.28
CA ARG A 1177 -12.82 26.56 -8.81
C ARG A 1177 -12.97 27.95 -9.45
N PRO A 1178 -13.47 28.03 -10.70
CA PRO A 1178 -13.62 29.29 -11.43
C PRO A 1178 -14.62 30.26 -10.80
#